data_AF-A0A178ZZZ3-F1
#
_entry.id   AF-A0A178ZZZ3-F1
#
_cell.length_a   1.000
_cell.length_b   1.000
_cell.length_c   1.000
_cell.angle_alpha   90.00
_cell.angle_beta   90.00
_cell.angle_gamma   90.00
#
_symmetry.space_group_name_H-M   'P 1'
#
loop_
_entity.id
_entity.type
_entity.pdbx_description
1 polymer ?
#
loop_
_entity_poly.entity_id
_entity_poly.type
_entity_poly.pdbx_seq_one_letter_code
_entity_poly.pdbx_strand_id
1 'polypeptide(L)'
;MAVTNISFDQPLIAQQVTCYYPISDIYSPTPRYLYYVLLALSFITASHGWVAHIIFGAAVSYAATASIQAFILLSARHGLPPAQNVTVAHLIPTGASNSLQALAPNSTSIPVQPDYLELDIDAVTCIVITAYLVGLPLQCWSSTARTSRILHLLIFLWNMMMLAGSISVLVLWPSLNVAPPQYRFCYAGIDDGDTMQSPGWDDQYWAGSWNSTIYGLFGPSLIDNERWLNLSTNCFYPCFNTSQILRESNRLRATVVGTERPGDSLHTWNAWEGDEFQPLVYTAIALFTAAQLFLLVVGRLNLCTSRVPIHRPFQLWFRRKEILHGFMADIKAGYSQTRDFLRHPMSYFALMRNIRFHHAAKVTRVHKHPVSRFVIDIITLCFLIGVMIFGPLIIIAFIIWIEGYIHSDGEPNEQIQAVGQWQFIVQIGIVLLAAVILRLRYRVASEEEIQRNLTHAKHHVAKLEKIAEQKRSEREAVATRREQQGSRKTLLWRRWLWDERRRREEHTLKIDLGALEHVVRQATGSTAGVAVRFEKLTEGGSSKVLLAVVGKQRVIVKIPDPVVSPRLATASEVATLEFLRSELEVPVPKVFSWKDNSDNPVGCEYIVMEEAQGKALNTTWSRLNMDAKFTVVDEVLSIHKRFITTKHMFSGYGITSTRTPTYCIGPMAHKHFMEPALRASGVNCGPWRTPQDYLVSIAHSSIAQIEMNQSKDTITEDPFSIPGSTVSNTSAEAVSDMLRTLCMARPHILPHATDQHQPLLWHQDPHFGNLFVSPEGKITSIVDWQDTNILPLFLAVRVPQEFLKAAKKERREVWERFCQSGFRQYYVASVRKTDPDLAAILDDEQLGPIQKQVQTFSRIPFRQDVDALLLRQTLLRIQRNWAAFLSGGDDAIPCPIKIEADELACHQKDGRLHGEFQDLLEARNIPVAYEGWVPLDEFRQRKRELKAVINEVIESLESEQLRQEFNDKLRHWNLTDWETK
;
A
#
# COMPACT_ATOMS: atom_id res chain seq x y z
N MET A 1 17.21 4.39 -61.14
CA MET A 1 18.01 3.20 -61.47
C MET A 1 17.12 2.27 -62.30
N ALA A 2 17.73 1.51 -63.20
CA ALA A 2 17.12 0.90 -64.39
C ALA A 2 15.78 0.16 -64.16
N VAL A 3 14.74 0.58 -64.89
CA VAL A 3 13.57 -0.26 -65.19
C VAL A 3 14.00 -1.18 -66.33
N THR A 4 14.42 -2.39 -65.99
CA THR A 4 14.59 -3.47 -66.97
C THR A 4 13.21 -3.89 -67.44
N ASN A 5 12.97 -3.84 -68.76
CA ASN A 5 11.86 -4.53 -69.42
C ASN A 5 11.85 -6.00 -68.97
N ILE A 6 10.93 -6.35 -68.07
CA ILE A 6 10.60 -7.73 -67.75
C ILE A 6 9.89 -8.27 -68.99
N SER A 7 10.43 -9.32 -69.62
CA SER A 7 9.77 -10.01 -70.73
C SER A 7 8.45 -10.62 -70.24
N PHE A 8 7.35 -10.28 -70.92
CA PHE A 8 5.95 -10.52 -70.55
C PHE A 8 5.45 -11.98 -70.65
N ASP A 9 6.34 -12.97 -70.48
CA ASP A 9 6.02 -14.41 -70.53
C ASP A 9 6.15 -15.10 -69.15
N GLN A 10 6.21 -14.34 -68.05
CA GLN A 10 6.38 -14.94 -66.72
C GLN A 10 5.05 -15.45 -66.14
N PRO A 11 4.97 -16.73 -65.74
CA PRO A 11 3.73 -17.30 -65.22
C PRO A 11 3.34 -16.68 -63.88
N LEU A 12 2.03 -16.49 -63.70
CA LEU A 12 1.45 -16.05 -62.42
C LEU A 12 1.38 -17.24 -61.46
N ILE A 13 2.04 -17.12 -60.31
CA ILE A 13 2.10 -18.13 -59.26
C ILE A 13 1.07 -17.79 -58.18
N ALA A 14 0.19 -18.74 -57.89
CA ALA A 14 -0.72 -18.68 -56.75
C ALA A 14 -0.20 -19.60 -55.64
N GLN A 15 0.13 -19.01 -54.48
CA GLN A 15 0.52 -19.75 -53.28
C GLN A 15 -0.52 -19.58 -52.19
N GLN A 16 -0.79 -20.66 -51.46
CA GLN A 16 -1.67 -20.60 -50.32
C GLN A 16 -0.98 -19.85 -49.17
N VAL A 17 -1.69 -18.93 -48.56
CA VAL A 17 -1.24 -18.15 -47.41
C VAL A 17 -2.27 -18.18 -46.29
N THR A 18 -1.82 -17.88 -45.08
CA THR A 18 -2.64 -17.69 -43.90
C THR A 18 -2.59 -16.22 -43.51
N CYS A 19 -3.72 -15.53 -43.58
CA CYS A 19 -3.84 -14.12 -43.16
C CYS A 19 -4.37 -14.05 -41.74
N TYR A 20 -3.64 -13.39 -40.83
CA TYR A 20 -3.99 -13.36 -39.41
C TYR A 20 -3.54 -12.08 -38.69
N TYR A 21 -4.26 -11.71 -37.64
CA TYR A 21 -3.78 -10.78 -36.62
C TYR A 21 -3.02 -11.56 -35.54
N PRO A 22 -1.77 -11.15 -35.19
CA PRO A 22 -0.98 -11.84 -34.20
C PRO A 22 -1.53 -11.62 -32.78
N ILE A 23 -1.13 -12.51 -31.86
CA ILE A 23 -1.47 -12.39 -30.43
C ILE A 23 -0.96 -11.04 -29.91
N SER A 24 -1.85 -10.27 -29.29
CA SER A 24 -1.50 -8.99 -28.68
C SER A 24 -0.69 -9.16 -27.39
N ASP A 25 0.16 -8.18 -27.09
CA ASP A 25 0.90 -8.11 -25.81
C ASP A 25 -0.02 -8.17 -24.58
N ILE A 26 -1.26 -7.70 -24.72
CA ILE A 26 -2.28 -7.69 -23.68
C ILE A 26 -2.71 -9.11 -23.30
N TYR A 27 -2.78 -10.00 -24.30
CA TYR A 27 -3.14 -11.40 -24.14
C TYR A 27 -1.93 -12.33 -24.20
N SER A 28 -0.71 -11.79 -24.11
CA SER A 28 0.53 -12.57 -24.07
C SER A 28 0.59 -13.54 -22.86
N PRO A 29 1.55 -14.49 -22.84
CA PRO A 29 1.63 -15.47 -21.75
C PRO A 29 1.72 -14.84 -20.35
N THR A 30 2.42 -13.72 -20.19
CA THR A 30 2.65 -13.09 -18.88
C THR A 30 1.35 -12.60 -18.21
N PRO A 31 0.49 -11.77 -18.85
CA PRO A 31 -0.84 -11.44 -18.32
C PRO A 31 -1.74 -12.65 -18.05
N ARG A 32 -1.74 -13.67 -18.91
CA ARG A 32 -2.56 -14.88 -18.72
C ARG A 32 -2.11 -15.70 -17.51
N TYR A 33 -0.82 -15.94 -17.35
CA TYR A 33 -0.28 -16.66 -16.19
C TYR A 33 -0.46 -15.87 -14.90
N LEU A 34 -0.28 -14.54 -14.94
CA LEU A 34 -0.60 -13.68 -13.80
C LEU A 34 -2.09 -13.80 -13.42
N TYR A 35 -2.99 -13.85 -14.39
CA TYR A 35 -4.40 -14.08 -14.15
C TYR A 35 -4.68 -15.42 -13.45
N TYR A 36 -4.06 -16.53 -13.86
CA TYR A 36 -4.20 -17.82 -13.17
C TYR A 36 -3.66 -17.78 -11.74
N VAL A 37 -2.52 -17.14 -11.52
CA VAL A 37 -1.95 -16.95 -10.18
C VAL A 37 -2.90 -16.13 -9.30
N LEU A 38 -3.47 -15.05 -9.83
CA LEU A 38 -4.45 -14.23 -9.10
C LEU A 38 -5.72 -15.03 -8.76
N LEU A 39 -6.20 -15.87 -9.68
CA LEU A 39 -7.32 -16.78 -9.41
C LEU A 39 -6.97 -17.77 -8.29
N ALA A 40 -5.82 -18.43 -8.34
CA ALA A 40 -5.37 -19.37 -7.30
C ALA A 40 -5.20 -18.67 -5.93
N LEU A 41 -4.55 -17.50 -5.91
CA LEU A 41 -4.38 -16.69 -4.71
C LEU A 41 -5.73 -16.23 -4.14
N SER A 42 -6.75 -16.01 -4.97
CA SER A 42 -8.09 -15.64 -4.48
C SER A 42 -8.73 -16.74 -3.64
N PHE A 43 -8.40 -18.01 -3.90
CA PHE A 43 -8.83 -19.15 -3.08
C PHE A 43 -8.01 -19.29 -1.80
N ILE A 44 -6.69 -19.11 -1.87
CA ILE A 44 -5.77 -19.27 -0.72
C ILE A 44 -5.94 -18.12 0.29
N THR A 45 -6.06 -16.88 -0.20
CA THR A 45 -6.14 -15.68 0.63
C THR A 45 -7.55 -15.37 1.12
N ALA A 46 -8.55 -16.22 0.84
CA ALA A 46 -9.95 -16.00 1.19
C ALA A 46 -10.22 -15.74 2.69
N SER A 47 -9.28 -16.11 3.57
CA SER A 47 -9.29 -15.85 5.02
C SER A 47 -8.72 -14.47 5.42
N HIS A 48 -7.99 -13.79 4.53
CA HIS A 48 -7.27 -12.54 4.77
C HIS A 48 -8.02 -11.37 4.11
N GLY A 49 -8.90 -10.75 4.89
CA GLY A 49 -9.99 -9.87 4.44
C GLY A 49 -9.68 -8.91 3.28
N TRP A 50 -8.82 -7.90 3.48
CA TRP A 50 -8.66 -6.83 2.47
C TRP A 50 -7.81 -7.23 1.25
N VAL A 51 -6.81 -8.09 1.45
CA VAL A 51 -5.90 -8.57 0.39
C VAL A 51 -6.68 -9.44 -0.60
N ALA A 52 -7.52 -10.33 -0.10
CA ALA A 52 -8.39 -11.18 -0.92
C ALA A 52 -9.28 -10.38 -1.85
N HIS A 53 -9.83 -9.25 -1.38
CA HIS A 53 -10.70 -8.39 -2.19
C HIS A 53 -9.96 -7.69 -3.34
N ILE A 54 -8.69 -7.33 -3.15
CA ILE A 54 -7.88 -6.70 -4.20
C ILE A 54 -7.48 -7.72 -5.25
N ILE A 55 -6.95 -8.87 -4.82
CA ILE A 55 -6.53 -9.96 -5.71
C ILE A 55 -7.71 -10.45 -6.54
N PHE A 56 -8.86 -10.67 -5.90
CA PHE A 56 -10.09 -11.06 -6.58
C PHE A 56 -10.61 -9.98 -7.53
N GLY A 57 -10.57 -8.70 -7.11
CA GLY A 57 -10.99 -7.57 -7.95
C GLY A 57 -10.15 -7.43 -9.23
N ALA A 58 -8.85 -7.65 -9.15
CA ALA A 58 -7.94 -7.63 -10.30
C ALA A 58 -8.28 -8.75 -11.30
N ALA A 59 -8.41 -9.99 -10.83
CA ALA A 59 -8.78 -11.13 -11.68
C ALA A 59 -10.15 -10.94 -12.36
N VAL A 60 -11.14 -10.44 -11.61
CA VAL A 60 -12.48 -10.11 -12.12
C VAL A 60 -12.42 -9.05 -13.22
N SER A 61 -11.68 -7.96 -13.01
CA SER A 61 -11.59 -6.88 -14.00
C SER A 61 -10.95 -7.33 -15.32
N TYR A 62 -9.94 -8.20 -15.27
CA TYR A 62 -9.27 -8.73 -16.46
C TYR A 62 -10.21 -9.60 -17.29
N ALA A 63 -10.88 -10.57 -16.67
CA ALA A 63 -11.82 -11.45 -17.36
C ALA A 63 -13.09 -10.74 -17.86
N ALA A 64 -13.60 -9.74 -17.13
CA ALA A 64 -14.69 -8.90 -17.64
C ALA A 64 -14.28 -8.11 -18.89
N THR A 65 -13.02 -7.67 -18.99
CA THR A 65 -12.56 -6.95 -20.18
C THR A 65 -12.47 -7.87 -21.40
N ALA A 66 -11.96 -9.10 -21.22
CA ALA A 66 -11.98 -10.12 -22.27
C ALA A 66 -13.40 -10.48 -22.74
N SER A 67 -14.37 -10.55 -21.83
CA SER A 67 -15.78 -10.74 -22.19
C SER A 67 -16.35 -9.56 -22.99
N ILE A 68 -15.93 -8.32 -22.70
CA ILE A 68 -16.36 -7.15 -23.46
C ILE A 68 -15.73 -7.14 -24.85
N GLN A 69 -14.47 -7.57 -24.99
CA GLN A 69 -13.84 -7.78 -26.30
C GLN A 69 -14.67 -8.75 -27.15
N ALA A 70 -15.08 -9.88 -26.58
CA ALA A 70 -15.94 -10.85 -27.26
C ALA A 70 -17.28 -10.23 -27.71
N PHE A 71 -17.90 -9.38 -26.88
CA PHE A 71 -19.14 -8.68 -27.26
C PHE A 71 -18.92 -7.70 -28.42
N ILE A 72 -17.83 -6.95 -28.40
CA ILE A 72 -17.50 -6.00 -29.46
C ILE A 72 -17.27 -6.76 -30.77
N LEU A 73 -16.47 -7.82 -30.75
CA LEU A 73 -16.20 -8.67 -31.92
C LEU A 73 -17.47 -9.31 -32.48
N LEU A 74 -18.36 -9.80 -31.61
CA LEU A 74 -19.63 -10.38 -32.02
C LEU A 74 -20.55 -9.33 -32.66
N SER A 75 -20.56 -8.12 -32.11
CA SER A 75 -21.40 -7.02 -32.63
C SER A 75 -20.88 -6.45 -33.95
N ALA A 76 -19.57 -6.46 -34.17
CA ALA A 76 -18.92 -5.90 -35.36
C ALA A 76 -18.81 -6.91 -36.51
N ARG A 77 -19.14 -8.19 -36.28
CA ARG A 77 -19.08 -9.21 -37.32
C ARG A 77 -20.22 -9.04 -38.32
N HIS A 78 -19.88 -8.68 -39.54
CA HIS A 78 -20.78 -8.71 -40.69
C HIS A 78 -20.63 -10.02 -41.49
N GLY A 79 -21.66 -10.40 -42.26
CA GLY A 79 -21.57 -11.56 -43.13
C GLY A 79 -20.48 -11.38 -44.18
N LEU A 80 -19.61 -12.39 -44.34
CA LEU A 80 -18.55 -12.36 -45.33
C LEU A 80 -19.17 -12.31 -46.75
N PRO A 81 -18.58 -11.54 -47.69
CA PRO A 81 -19.02 -11.58 -49.08
C PRO A 81 -18.79 -13.00 -49.65
N PRO A 82 -19.63 -13.48 -50.59
CA PRO A 82 -19.50 -14.82 -51.14
C PRO A 82 -18.16 -14.98 -51.88
N ALA A 83 -17.60 -16.19 -51.84
CA ALA A 83 -16.36 -16.50 -52.54
C ALA A 83 -16.49 -16.24 -54.05
N GLN A 84 -15.47 -15.60 -54.62
CA GLN A 84 -15.39 -15.26 -56.03
C GLN A 84 -14.35 -16.16 -56.73
N ASN A 85 -14.76 -16.82 -57.81
CA ASN A 85 -13.85 -17.66 -58.59
C ASN A 85 -12.99 -16.80 -59.51
N VAL A 86 -11.67 -16.89 -59.32
CA VAL A 86 -10.63 -16.20 -60.08
C VAL A 86 -9.98 -17.19 -61.04
N THR A 87 -9.90 -16.84 -62.33
CA THR A 87 -9.23 -17.67 -63.34
C THR A 87 -7.73 -17.37 -63.37
N VAL A 88 -6.90 -18.41 -63.25
CA VAL A 88 -5.43 -18.30 -63.31
C VAL A 88 -4.94 -19.00 -64.58
N ALA A 89 -4.52 -18.23 -65.58
CA ALA A 89 -4.36 -18.71 -66.95
C ALA A 89 -3.14 -19.61 -67.21
N HIS A 90 -2.11 -19.62 -66.34
CA HIS A 90 -0.90 -20.42 -66.53
C HIS A 90 -0.37 -21.01 -65.21
N LEU A 91 -0.80 -22.23 -64.89
CA LEU A 91 -0.13 -23.08 -63.92
C LEU A 91 0.95 -23.88 -64.66
N ILE A 92 2.23 -23.69 -64.33
CA ILE A 92 3.33 -24.46 -64.93
C ILE A 92 3.12 -25.96 -64.63
N PRO A 93 2.92 -26.84 -65.64
CA PRO A 93 3.13 -28.25 -65.47
C PRO A 93 4.61 -28.53 -65.73
N THR A 94 5.29 -29.12 -64.74
CA THR A 94 6.57 -29.83 -64.85
C THR A 94 7.81 -28.99 -65.20
N GLY A 95 8.59 -28.62 -64.17
CA GLY A 95 10.01 -28.26 -64.34
C GLY A 95 10.59 -27.18 -63.41
N ALA A 96 9.76 -26.31 -62.82
CA ALA A 96 10.23 -25.22 -61.95
C ALA A 96 10.17 -25.58 -60.46
N SER A 97 11.25 -26.23 -60.01
CA SER A 97 11.81 -26.23 -58.65
C SER A 97 11.00 -26.87 -57.51
N ASN A 98 11.65 -27.83 -56.86
CA ASN A 98 11.34 -28.30 -55.50
C ASN A 98 11.51 -27.21 -54.41
N SER A 99 11.54 -25.91 -54.76
CA SER A 99 11.83 -24.80 -53.85
C SER A 99 10.64 -23.89 -53.52
N LEU A 100 9.51 -23.98 -54.24
CA LEU A 100 8.29 -23.22 -53.92
C LEU A 100 7.29 -24.11 -53.15
N GLN A 101 6.92 -23.68 -51.94
CA GLN A 101 5.96 -24.39 -51.07
C GLN A 101 4.51 -23.92 -51.32
N ALA A 102 3.55 -24.78 -50.97
CA ALA A 102 2.10 -24.54 -51.00
C ALA A 102 1.53 -23.89 -52.28
N LEU A 103 1.93 -24.41 -53.44
CA LEU A 103 1.29 -24.06 -54.71
C LEU A 103 -0.18 -24.50 -54.71
N ALA A 104 -1.04 -23.66 -55.28
CA ALA A 104 -2.45 -23.99 -55.48
C ALA A 104 -2.62 -25.29 -56.30
N PRO A 105 -3.70 -26.06 -56.08
CA PRO A 105 -3.96 -27.30 -56.81
C PRO A 105 -4.08 -27.06 -58.34
N ASN A 106 -3.95 -28.11 -59.15
CA ASN A 106 -4.05 -28.10 -60.62
C ASN A 106 -5.47 -27.72 -61.14
N SER A 107 -5.97 -26.52 -60.82
CA SER A 107 -7.25 -25.98 -61.28
C SER A 107 -7.07 -24.62 -61.93
N THR A 108 -7.72 -24.40 -63.07
CA THR A 108 -7.70 -23.12 -63.80
C THR A 108 -8.55 -22.03 -63.14
N SER A 109 -9.23 -22.36 -62.04
CA SER A 109 -10.09 -21.47 -61.26
C SER A 109 -9.86 -21.72 -59.77
N ILE A 110 -9.69 -20.64 -59.00
CA ILE A 110 -9.47 -20.66 -57.54
C ILE A 110 -10.53 -19.77 -56.85
N PRO A 111 -11.23 -20.25 -55.81
CA PRO A 111 -12.12 -19.39 -55.03
C PRO A 111 -11.32 -18.47 -54.12
N VAL A 112 -11.58 -17.17 -54.20
CA VAL A 112 -10.98 -16.14 -53.33
C VAL A 112 -12.09 -15.48 -52.53
N GLN A 113 -11.88 -15.29 -51.23
CA GLN A 113 -12.82 -14.64 -50.31
C GLN A 113 -12.02 -13.87 -49.25
N PRO A 114 -12.40 -12.63 -48.88
CA PRO A 114 -11.67 -11.90 -47.86
C PRO A 114 -12.02 -12.46 -46.49
N ASP A 115 -11.03 -12.98 -45.78
CA ASP A 115 -11.16 -13.36 -44.38
C ASP A 115 -9.80 -13.31 -43.67
N TYR A 116 -9.81 -13.41 -42.35
CA TYR A 116 -8.60 -13.43 -41.52
C TYR A 116 -8.80 -14.26 -40.26
N LEU A 117 -7.71 -14.79 -39.71
CA LEU A 117 -7.66 -15.39 -38.38
C LEU A 117 -7.38 -14.32 -37.32
N GLU A 118 -8.03 -14.42 -36.17
CA GLU A 118 -7.77 -13.56 -35.00
C GLU A 118 -7.20 -14.41 -33.88
N LEU A 119 -5.87 -14.44 -33.73
CA LEU A 119 -5.21 -15.33 -32.76
C LEU A 119 -5.48 -14.91 -31.29
N ASP A 120 -5.96 -13.69 -31.03
CA ASP A 120 -6.43 -13.31 -29.69
C ASP A 120 -7.69 -14.08 -29.27
N ILE A 121 -8.44 -14.66 -30.20
CA ILE A 121 -9.69 -15.36 -29.86
C ILE A 121 -9.45 -16.53 -28.92
N ASP A 122 -8.33 -17.25 -29.06
CA ASP A 122 -7.99 -18.39 -28.21
C ASP A 122 -7.65 -17.95 -26.79
N ALA A 123 -6.88 -16.87 -26.65
CA ALA A 123 -6.58 -16.27 -25.36
C ALA A 123 -7.83 -15.71 -24.68
N VAL A 124 -8.72 -15.05 -25.42
CA VAL A 124 -10.01 -14.57 -24.91
C VAL A 124 -10.90 -15.75 -24.49
N THR A 125 -10.95 -16.82 -25.28
CA THR A 125 -11.65 -18.08 -24.97
C THR A 125 -11.16 -18.66 -23.66
N CYS A 126 -9.84 -18.77 -23.50
CA CYS A 126 -9.24 -19.28 -22.29
C CYS A 126 -9.66 -18.47 -21.06
N ILE A 127 -9.55 -17.15 -21.11
CA ILE A 127 -9.82 -16.27 -19.96
C ILE A 127 -11.30 -16.32 -19.57
N VAL A 128 -12.21 -16.18 -20.54
CA VAL A 128 -13.65 -16.08 -20.31
C VAL A 128 -14.24 -17.42 -19.84
N ILE A 129 -13.85 -18.53 -20.47
CA ILE A 129 -14.32 -19.86 -20.07
C ILE A 129 -13.76 -20.24 -18.70
N THR A 130 -12.48 -19.96 -18.43
CA THR A 130 -11.89 -20.20 -17.10
C THR A 130 -12.61 -19.37 -16.03
N ALA A 131 -12.90 -18.09 -16.30
CA ALA A 131 -13.64 -17.22 -15.39
C ALA A 131 -15.05 -17.75 -15.07
N TYR A 132 -15.72 -18.29 -16.07
CA TYR A 132 -17.05 -18.90 -15.93
C TYR A 132 -16.98 -20.18 -15.09
N LEU A 133 -16.08 -21.11 -15.41
CA LEU A 133 -15.92 -22.38 -14.71
C LEU A 133 -15.51 -22.18 -13.25
N VAL A 134 -14.64 -21.20 -12.96
CA VAL A 134 -14.24 -20.83 -11.60
C VAL A 134 -15.40 -20.24 -10.78
N GLY A 135 -16.40 -19.67 -11.44
CA GLY A 135 -17.55 -19.03 -10.80
C GLY A 135 -18.29 -19.94 -9.82
N LEU A 136 -18.50 -21.21 -10.17
CA LEU A 136 -19.25 -22.16 -9.36
C LEU A 136 -18.46 -22.67 -8.12
N PRO A 137 -17.20 -23.15 -8.24
CA PRO A 137 -16.36 -23.47 -7.08
C PRO A 137 -16.17 -22.27 -6.15
N LEU A 138 -15.97 -21.07 -6.68
CA LEU A 138 -15.80 -19.87 -5.85
C LEU A 138 -17.05 -19.53 -5.01
N GLN A 139 -18.24 -19.72 -5.59
CA GLN A 139 -19.51 -19.56 -4.86
C GLN A 139 -19.66 -20.57 -3.72
N CYS A 140 -19.15 -21.79 -3.91
CA CYS A 140 -19.18 -22.84 -2.91
C CYS A 140 -18.09 -22.68 -1.85
N TRP A 141 -16.85 -22.34 -2.24
CA TRP A 141 -15.67 -22.32 -1.37
C TRP A 141 -15.53 -21.04 -0.52
N SER A 142 -16.11 -19.92 -0.94
CA SER A 142 -15.96 -18.64 -0.22
C SER A 142 -17.16 -18.31 0.67
N SER A 143 -16.97 -18.39 1.99
CA SER A 143 -17.98 -17.95 2.98
C SER A 143 -18.19 -16.42 2.99
N THR A 144 -17.19 -15.68 2.50
CA THR A 144 -17.14 -14.21 2.45
C THR A 144 -17.98 -13.67 1.29
N ALA A 145 -18.10 -14.43 0.21
CA ALA A 145 -18.79 -14.05 -1.03
C ALA A 145 -20.30 -13.79 -0.86
N ARG A 146 -20.93 -14.15 0.27
CA ARG A 146 -22.40 -14.16 0.40
C ARG A 146 -22.93 -13.70 1.76
N THR A 147 -22.21 -12.85 2.47
CA THR A 147 -22.69 -12.30 3.77
C THR A 147 -23.76 -11.21 3.60
N SER A 148 -23.86 -10.58 2.43
CA SER A 148 -24.78 -9.48 2.15
C SER A 148 -25.52 -9.66 0.83
N ARG A 149 -26.75 -9.13 0.73
CA ARG A 149 -27.55 -9.20 -0.52
C ARG A 149 -26.85 -8.55 -1.72
N ILE A 150 -26.13 -7.46 -1.47
CA ILE A 150 -25.42 -6.73 -2.52
C ILE A 150 -24.28 -7.56 -3.13
N LEU A 151 -23.58 -8.35 -2.32
CA LEU A 151 -22.49 -9.20 -2.79
C LEU A 151 -23.00 -10.40 -3.60
N HIS A 152 -24.18 -10.92 -3.26
CA HIS A 152 -24.87 -11.91 -4.09
C HIS A 152 -25.25 -11.35 -5.47
N LEU A 153 -25.75 -10.12 -5.52
CA LEU A 153 -26.09 -9.46 -6.78
C LEU A 153 -24.84 -9.26 -7.65
N LEU A 154 -23.72 -8.84 -7.05
CA LEU A 154 -22.45 -8.70 -7.75
C LEU A 154 -21.95 -10.03 -8.35
N ILE A 155 -22.00 -11.10 -7.56
CA ILE A 155 -21.60 -12.43 -8.04
C ILE A 155 -22.57 -12.94 -9.11
N PHE A 156 -23.86 -12.73 -8.94
CA PHE A 156 -24.85 -13.11 -9.95
C PHE A 156 -24.61 -12.37 -11.27
N LEU A 157 -24.40 -11.06 -11.20
CA LEU A 157 -24.10 -10.23 -12.36
C LEU A 157 -22.79 -10.64 -13.04
N TRP A 158 -21.76 -10.94 -12.26
CA TRP A 158 -20.51 -11.52 -12.75
C TRP A 158 -20.74 -12.82 -13.52
N ASN A 159 -21.50 -13.77 -12.96
CA ASN A 159 -21.74 -15.05 -13.61
C ASN A 159 -22.60 -14.94 -14.87
N MET A 160 -23.56 -14.00 -14.88
CA MET A 160 -24.34 -13.72 -16.08
C MET A 160 -23.48 -13.09 -17.17
N MET A 161 -22.58 -12.17 -16.80
CA MET A 161 -21.62 -11.57 -17.72
C MET A 161 -20.67 -12.63 -18.29
N MET A 162 -20.08 -13.47 -17.44
CA MET A 162 -19.18 -14.54 -17.89
C MET A 162 -19.90 -15.58 -18.76
N LEU A 163 -21.15 -15.95 -18.44
CA LEU A 163 -21.95 -16.84 -19.29
C LEU A 163 -22.21 -16.23 -20.67
N ALA A 164 -22.63 -14.96 -20.70
CA ALA A 164 -22.85 -14.25 -21.94
C ALA A 164 -21.55 -14.15 -22.76
N GLY A 165 -20.42 -13.88 -22.09
CA GLY A 165 -19.09 -13.89 -22.67
C GLY A 165 -18.74 -15.25 -23.27
N SER A 166 -18.90 -16.34 -22.52
CA SER A 166 -18.62 -17.70 -22.99
C SER A 166 -19.47 -18.06 -24.20
N ILE A 167 -20.77 -17.73 -24.21
CA ILE A 167 -21.63 -17.94 -25.38
C ILE A 167 -21.12 -17.14 -26.58
N SER A 168 -20.75 -15.87 -26.37
CA SER A 168 -20.27 -14.99 -27.44
C SER A 168 -18.98 -15.51 -28.06
N VAL A 169 -18.04 -15.96 -27.23
CA VAL A 169 -16.79 -16.54 -27.70
C VAL A 169 -17.03 -17.87 -28.40
N LEU A 170 -17.85 -18.78 -27.86
CA LEU A 170 -18.15 -20.05 -28.52
C LEU A 170 -18.86 -19.90 -29.87
N VAL A 171 -19.61 -18.82 -30.07
CA VAL A 171 -20.21 -18.47 -31.37
C VAL A 171 -19.16 -17.92 -32.33
N LEU A 172 -18.27 -17.07 -31.83
CA LEU A 172 -17.21 -16.44 -32.64
C LEU A 172 -16.06 -17.39 -32.98
N TRP A 173 -15.75 -18.33 -32.10
CA TRP A 173 -14.53 -19.13 -32.13
C TRP A 173 -14.38 -19.90 -33.45
N PRO A 174 -15.37 -20.69 -33.93
CA PRO A 174 -15.22 -21.36 -35.23
C PRO A 174 -15.00 -20.40 -36.40
N SER A 175 -15.52 -19.17 -36.31
CA SER A 175 -15.47 -18.20 -37.40
C SER A 175 -14.22 -17.31 -37.38
N LEU A 176 -13.56 -17.15 -36.23
CA LEU A 176 -12.32 -16.37 -36.08
C LEU A 176 -11.08 -17.25 -36.02
N ASN A 177 -11.26 -18.52 -35.68
CA ASN A 177 -10.20 -19.51 -35.50
C ASN A 177 -9.96 -20.35 -36.76
N VAL A 178 -10.91 -20.38 -37.69
CA VAL A 178 -10.76 -21.08 -38.97
C VAL A 178 -11.17 -20.14 -40.09
N ALA A 179 -10.27 -19.93 -41.04
CA ALA A 179 -10.50 -19.11 -42.23
C ALA A 179 -10.52 -20.00 -43.49
N PRO A 180 -11.31 -19.66 -44.53
CA PRO A 180 -11.19 -20.31 -45.82
C PRO A 180 -9.79 -20.09 -46.41
N PRO A 181 -9.28 -21.01 -47.27
CA PRO A 181 -7.96 -20.88 -47.88
C PRO A 181 -7.75 -19.50 -48.53
N GLN A 182 -6.71 -18.80 -48.10
CA GLN A 182 -6.30 -17.52 -48.68
C GLN A 182 -5.14 -17.75 -49.65
N TYR A 183 -4.98 -16.86 -50.62
CA TYR A 183 -3.95 -16.99 -51.65
C TYR A 183 -3.21 -15.68 -51.83
N ARG A 184 -1.90 -15.77 -52.08
CA ARG A 184 -1.11 -14.68 -52.64
C ARG A 184 -0.82 -14.94 -54.11
N PHE A 185 -0.76 -13.86 -54.89
CA PHE A 185 -0.51 -13.91 -56.33
C PHE A 185 0.77 -13.14 -56.64
N CYS A 186 1.76 -13.83 -57.20
CA CYS A 186 3.09 -13.28 -57.52
C CYS A 186 3.49 -13.69 -58.94
N TYR A 187 4.16 -12.81 -59.69
CA TYR A 187 4.78 -13.21 -60.96
C TYR A 187 6.13 -13.91 -60.71
N ALA A 188 6.46 -14.91 -61.54
CA ALA A 188 7.66 -15.72 -61.37
C ALA A 188 8.96 -14.89 -61.38
N GLY A 189 9.64 -14.73 -60.24
CA GLY A 189 10.86 -13.90 -60.11
C GLY A 189 10.68 -12.67 -59.21
N ILE A 190 9.45 -12.39 -58.78
CA ILE A 190 9.13 -11.45 -57.70
C ILE A 190 8.86 -12.28 -56.45
N ASP A 191 9.68 -12.11 -55.42
CA ASP A 191 9.51 -12.74 -54.10
C ASP A 191 9.70 -11.69 -53.02
N ASP A 192 8.67 -11.52 -52.19
CA ASP A 192 8.65 -10.60 -51.05
C ASP A 192 8.83 -11.33 -49.71
N GLY A 193 9.28 -12.59 -49.75
CA GLY A 193 9.57 -13.44 -48.60
C GLY A 193 8.34 -14.23 -48.13
N ASP A 194 8.51 -15.07 -47.11
CA ASP A 194 7.44 -15.97 -46.64
C ASP A 194 6.39 -15.30 -45.75
N THR A 195 6.67 -14.12 -45.19
CA THR A 195 5.75 -13.38 -44.31
C THR A 195 5.77 -11.90 -44.68
N MET A 196 4.58 -11.35 -44.93
CA MET A 196 4.37 -9.94 -45.27
C MET A 196 3.37 -9.30 -44.31
N GLN A 197 3.66 -8.06 -43.87
CA GLN A 197 2.73 -7.24 -43.08
C GLN A 197 1.92 -6.35 -44.03
N SER A 198 0.61 -6.24 -43.80
CA SER A 198 -0.31 -5.48 -44.63
C SER A 198 0.06 -4.00 -44.68
N PRO A 199 0.36 -3.44 -45.86
CA PRO A 199 0.44 -2.00 -46.04
C PRO A 199 -0.95 -1.35 -46.23
N GLY A 200 -2.03 -2.14 -46.18
CA GLY A 200 -3.35 -1.77 -46.68
C GLY A 200 -3.47 -1.97 -48.20
N TRP A 201 -4.60 -1.56 -48.77
CA TRP A 201 -4.77 -1.50 -50.23
C TRP A 201 -4.39 -0.12 -50.75
N ASP A 202 -3.78 -0.07 -51.92
CA ASP A 202 -3.59 1.18 -52.65
C ASP A 202 -4.94 1.62 -53.25
N ASP A 203 -5.32 2.87 -53.00
CA ASP A 203 -6.55 3.49 -53.51
C ASP A 203 -6.67 3.39 -55.04
N GLN A 204 -5.54 3.26 -55.74
CA GLN A 204 -5.50 3.14 -57.21
C GLN A 204 -6.13 1.86 -57.75
N TYR A 205 -6.16 0.77 -56.97
CA TYR A 205 -6.82 -0.48 -57.37
C TYR A 205 -8.27 -0.58 -56.89
N TRP A 206 -8.66 0.22 -55.90
CA TRP A 206 -9.96 0.08 -55.24
C TRP A 206 -11.13 0.50 -56.15
N ALA A 207 -11.96 -0.47 -56.53
CA ALA A 207 -13.13 -0.26 -57.37
C ALA A 207 -14.43 -0.09 -56.56
N GLY A 208 -14.34 0.46 -55.35
CA GLY A 208 -15.48 0.78 -54.48
C GLY A 208 -16.07 -0.38 -53.67
N SER A 209 -15.81 -1.63 -54.07
CA SER A 209 -16.14 -2.83 -53.28
C SER A 209 -15.10 -3.92 -53.48
N TRP A 210 -15.00 -4.85 -52.53
CA TRP A 210 -14.06 -5.97 -52.65
C TRP A 210 -14.36 -6.82 -53.91
N ASN A 211 -15.63 -7.20 -54.13
CA ASN A 211 -16.03 -7.99 -55.31
C ASN A 211 -15.74 -7.28 -56.64
N SER A 212 -16.03 -5.98 -56.75
CA SER A 212 -15.74 -5.23 -57.98
C SER A 212 -14.23 -5.07 -58.22
N THR A 213 -13.45 -4.97 -57.16
CA THR A 213 -11.98 -4.88 -57.26
C THR A 213 -11.38 -6.21 -57.71
N ILE A 214 -11.76 -7.32 -57.07
CA ILE A 214 -11.29 -8.65 -57.44
C ILE A 214 -11.77 -9.04 -58.86
N TYR A 215 -13.02 -8.74 -59.21
CA TYR A 215 -13.51 -8.93 -60.58
C TYR A 215 -12.76 -8.07 -61.60
N GLY A 216 -12.41 -6.83 -61.25
CA GLY A 216 -11.63 -5.95 -62.11
C GLY A 216 -10.18 -6.40 -62.32
N LEU A 217 -9.60 -7.07 -61.32
CA LEU A 217 -8.22 -7.60 -61.37
C LEU A 217 -8.12 -8.99 -62.02
N PHE A 218 -9.16 -9.81 -61.92
CA PHE A 218 -9.11 -11.23 -62.30
C PHE A 218 -10.28 -11.71 -63.20
N GLY A 219 -11.08 -10.80 -63.72
CA GLY A 219 -12.28 -11.10 -64.50
C GLY A 219 -12.02 -11.65 -65.92
N PRO A 220 -13.08 -12.10 -66.63
CA PRO A 220 -12.97 -12.78 -67.93
C PRO A 220 -12.56 -11.89 -69.11
N SER A 221 -12.63 -10.57 -68.98
CA SER A 221 -12.10 -9.63 -69.97
C SER A 221 -10.72 -9.14 -69.53
N LEU A 222 -9.70 -9.58 -70.28
CA LEU A 222 -8.25 -9.29 -70.17
C LEU A 222 -7.42 -10.46 -69.64
N ILE A 223 -7.00 -11.28 -70.60
CA ILE A 223 -5.97 -12.31 -70.50
C ILE A 223 -4.55 -11.69 -70.32
N ASP A 224 -4.43 -10.35 -70.27
CA ASP A 224 -3.14 -9.60 -70.20
C ASP A 224 -3.09 -8.58 -69.03
N ASN A 225 -3.49 -8.93 -67.81
CA ASN A 225 -3.59 -7.96 -66.71
C ASN A 225 -2.23 -7.56 -66.08
N GLU A 226 -1.47 -6.69 -66.74
CA GLU A 226 -0.30 -5.97 -66.20
C GLU A 226 -0.66 -4.88 -65.16
N ARG A 227 -1.93 -4.80 -64.74
CA ARG A 227 -2.46 -3.63 -64.03
C ARG A 227 -1.85 -3.44 -62.64
N TRP A 228 -1.62 -4.50 -61.87
CA TRP A 228 -0.95 -4.35 -60.57
C TRP A 228 0.58 -4.28 -60.68
N LEU A 229 1.18 -4.85 -61.73
CA LEU A 229 2.64 -4.82 -61.91
C LEU A 229 3.11 -3.43 -62.31
N ASN A 230 2.30 -2.73 -63.12
CA ASN A 230 2.52 -1.33 -63.47
C ASN A 230 2.38 -0.37 -62.28
N LEU A 231 1.79 -0.84 -61.18
CA LEU A 231 1.45 -0.04 -60.01
C LEU A 231 2.23 -0.47 -58.75
N SER A 232 2.77 -1.71 -58.69
CA SER A 232 3.66 -2.20 -57.63
C SER A 232 4.54 -3.39 -58.05
N THR A 233 5.74 -3.51 -57.49
CA THR A 233 6.67 -4.64 -57.70
C THR A 233 6.50 -5.78 -56.68
N ASN A 234 5.40 -5.81 -55.93
CA ASN A 234 5.18 -6.75 -54.81
C ASN A 234 4.09 -7.78 -55.15
N CYS A 235 3.98 -8.84 -54.34
CA CYS A 235 2.89 -9.79 -54.47
C CYS A 235 1.54 -9.18 -54.06
N PHE A 236 0.44 -9.66 -54.65
CA PHE A 236 -0.91 -9.23 -54.32
C PHE A 236 -1.57 -10.16 -53.31
N TYR A 237 -2.15 -9.56 -52.26
CA TYR A 237 -2.81 -10.23 -51.15
C TYR A 237 -4.28 -9.77 -51.01
N PRO A 238 -5.26 -10.58 -51.47
CA PRO A 238 -6.68 -10.24 -51.42
C PRO A 238 -7.23 -10.00 -49.99
N CYS A 239 -6.59 -10.56 -48.97
CA CYS A 239 -6.99 -10.45 -47.57
C CYS A 239 -6.60 -9.11 -46.92
N PHE A 240 -5.68 -8.32 -47.51
CA PHE A 240 -5.15 -7.07 -46.91
C PHE A 240 -6.15 -5.91 -46.79
N ASN A 241 -7.35 -6.05 -47.36
CA ASN A 241 -8.45 -5.10 -47.17
C ASN A 241 -9.39 -5.47 -46.02
N THR A 242 -9.12 -6.59 -45.34
CA THR A 242 -9.90 -6.93 -44.16
C THR A 242 -9.47 -6.08 -42.98
N SER A 243 -10.44 -5.57 -42.23
CA SER A 243 -10.20 -4.73 -41.05
C SER A 243 -10.95 -5.28 -39.85
N GLN A 244 -10.32 -5.19 -38.68
CA GLN A 244 -10.90 -5.56 -37.40
C GLN A 244 -11.08 -4.29 -36.55
N ILE A 245 -12.20 -4.16 -35.84
CA ILE A 245 -12.62 -2.89 -35.19
C ILE A 245 -11.74 -2.41 -34.02
N LEU A 246 -11.03 -3.33 -33.37
CA LEU A 246 -10.13 -3.13 -32.23
C LEU A 246 -8.64 -3.04 -32.63
N ARG A 247 -8.30 -3.25 -33.91
CA ARG A 247 -6.93 -3.33 -34.42
C ARG A 247 -6.70 -2.35 -35.57
N GLU A 248 -5.46 -1.93 -35.73
CA GLU A 248 -5.02 -1.21 -36.93
C GLU A 248 -4.95 -2.18 -38.12
N SER A 249 -5.51 -1.79 -39.28
CA SER A 249 -5.53 -2.65 -40.49
C SER A 249 -4.13 -2.99 -41.02
N ASN A 250 -3.12 -2.16 -40.71
CA ASN A 250 -1.73 -2.39 -41.08
C ASN A 250 -1.04 -3.48 -40.24
N ARG A 251 -1.71 -4.09 -39.25
CA ARG A 251 -1.17 -5.15 -38.39
C ARG A 251 -1.49 -6.56 -38.87
N LEU A 252 -2.40 -6.69 -39.83
CA LEU A 252 -2.69 -7.96 -40.47
C LEU A 252 -1.42 -8.49 -41.15
N ARG A 253 -1.08 -9.76 -40.94
CA ARG A 253 0.05 -10.44 -41.58
C ARG A 253 -0.44 -11.54 -42.48
N ALA A 254 0.27 -11.80 -43.57
CA ALA A 254 0.07 -12.98 -44.42
C ALA A 254 1.36 -13.81 -44.44
N THR A 255 1.25 -15.11 -44.17
CA THR A 255 2.38 -16.06 -44.18
C THR A 255 2.08 -17.23 -45.11
N VAL A 256 3.08 -17.70 -45.87
CA VAL A 256 2.95 -18.86 -46.77
C VAL A 256 2.78 -20.17 -45.99
N VAL A 257 1.83 -21.00 -46.43
CA VAL A 257 1.55 -22.31 -45.83
C VAL A 257 2.71 -23.29 -46.08
N GLY A 258 3.16 -24.02 -45.07
CA GLY A 258 4.23 -25.03 -45.15
C GLY A 258 5.56 -24.68 -44.47
N THR A 259 5.66 -23.48 -43.89
CA THR A 259 6.78 -23.11 -42.99
C THR A 259 6.31 -23.34 -41.54
N GLU A 260 7.15 -23.83 -40.62
CA GLU A 260 6.79 -24.04 -39.20
C GLU A 260 6.40 -22.72 -38.49
N ARG A 261 5.22 -22.17 -38.78
CA ARG A 261 4.78 -20.81 -38.40
C ARG A 261 3.29 -20.79 -38.01
N PRO A 262 2.85 -19.75 -37.27
CA PRO A 262 1.49 -19.66 -36.71
C PRO A 262 0.38 -19.78 -37.76
N GLY A 263 -0.61 -20.62 -37.50
CA GLY A 263 -1.80 -20.77 -38.35
C GLY A 263 -1.82 -22.00 -39.27
N ASP A 264 -0.71 -22.69 -39.47
CA ASP A 264 -0.59 -23.69 -40.55
C ASP A 264 -1.13 -25.10 -40.24
N SER A 265 -1.17 -25.52 -38.97
CA SER A 265 -1.54 -26.89 -38.60
C SER A 265 -2.83 -27.01 -37.77
N LEU A 266 -3.12 -26.05 -36.89
CA LEU A 266 -4.21 -26.12 -35.91
C LEU A 266 -5.49 -25.36 -36.31
N HIS A 267 -5.37 -24.38 -37.20
CA HIS A 267 -6.44 -23.45 -37.58
C HIS A 267 -7.10 -23.80 -38.93
N THR A 268 -7.12 -25.10 -39.24
CA THR A 268 -7.70 -25.65 -40.47
C THR A 268 -8.99 -26.40 -40.16
N TRP A 269 -9.91 -26.48 -41.13
CA TRP A 269 -11.16 -27.23 -40.97
C TRP A 269 -10.94 -28.69 -40.56
N ASN A 270 -9.91 -29.35 -41.10
CA ASN A 270 -9.59 -30.74 -40.77
C ASN A 270 -9.06 -30.91 -39.33
N ALA A 271 -8.23 -29.98 -38.85
CA ALA A 271 -7.71 -29.99 -37.49
C ALA A 271 -8.82 -29.65 -36.48
N TRP A 272 -9.69 -28.70 -36.83
CA TRP A 272 -10.84 -28.29 -36.02
C TRP A 272 -11.87 -29.42 -35.84
N GLU A 273 -12.25 -30.13 -36.90
CA GLU A 273 -13.18 -31.27 -36.79
C GLU A 273 -12.58 -32.46 -36.02
N GLY A 274 -11.25 -32.58 -35.97
CA GLY A 274 -10.52 -33.64 -35.27
C GLY A 274 -10.25 -33.37 -33.78
N ASP A 275 -10.62 -32.20 -33.25
CA ASP A 275 -10.31 -31.83 -31.85
C ASP A 275 -11.31 -32.45 -30.86
N GLU A 276 -10.87 -33.51 -30.18
CA GLU A 276 -11.69 -34.24 -29.19
C GLU A 276 -12.02 -33.42 -27.92
N PHE A 277 -11.30 -32.32 -27.65
CA PHE A 277 -11.50 -31.52 -26.44
C PHE A 277 -12.58 -30.44 -26.59
N GLN A 278 -12.85 -29.97 -27.81
CA GLN A 278 -13.90 -29.00 -28.08
C GLN A 278 -15.29 -29.42 -27.53
N PRO A 279 -15.81 -30.65 -27.79
CA PRO A 279 -17.08 -31.11 -27.21
C PRO A 279 -17.05 -31.22 -25.67
N LEU A 280 -15.88 -31.47 -25.07
CA LEU A 280 -15.72 -31.50 -23.60
C LEU A 280 -15.93 -30.10 -22.98
N VAL A 281 -15.55 -29.04 -23.69
CA VAL A 281 -15.78 -27.65 -23.25
C VAL A 281 -17.28 -27.32 -23.24
N TYR A 282 -18.01 -27.65 -24.31
CA TYR A 282 -19.46 -27.42 -24.37
C TYR A 282 -20.20 -28.20 -23.29
N THR A 283 -19.84 -29.47 -23.08
CA THR A 283 -20.44 -30.30 -22.04
C THR A 283 -20.12 -29.77 -20.63
N ALA A 284 -18.88 -29.32 -20.37
CA ALA A 284 -18.51 -28.70 -19.11
C ALA A 284 -19.32 -27.42 -18.83
N ILE A 285 -19.46 -26.52 -19.80
CA ILE A 285 -20.27 -25.29 -19.65
C ILE A 285 -21.73 -25.62 -19.41
N ALA A 286 -22.31 -26.57 -20.16
CA ALA A 286 -23.69 -27.00 -19.97
C ALA A 286 -23.92 -27.60 -18.58
N LEU A 287 -23.01 -28.46 -18.12
CA LEU A 287 -23.05 -29.06 -16.79
C LEU A 287 -22.94 -28.00 -15.67
N PHE A 288 -22.00 -27.06 -15.78
CA PHE A 288 -21.84 -25.97 -14.81
C PHE A 288 -23.01 -24.98 -14.85
N THR A 289 -23.63 -24.77 -16.01
CA THR A 289 -24.84 -23.95 -16.11
C THR A 289 -26.01 -24.64 -15.41
N ALA A 290 -26.23 -25.93 -15.70
CA ALA A 290 -27.25 -26.74 -15.04
C ALA A 290 -27.00 -26.79 -13.52
N ALA A 291 -25.74 -26.88 -13.12
CA ALA A 291 -25.30 -26.83 -11.73
C ALA A 291 -25.71 -25.56 -11.02
N GLN A 292 -25.39 -24.44 -11.63
CA GLN A 292 -25.65 -23.13 -11.09
C GLN A 292 -27.15 -22.85 -11.01
N LEU A 293 -27.91 -23.22 -12.04
CA LEU A 293 -29.37 -23.11 -12.07
C LEU A 293 -30.01 -23.99 -11.00
N PHE A 294 -29.55 -25.24 -10.84
CA PHE A 294 -30.04 -26.13 -9.80
C PHE A 294 -29.83 -25.54 -8.40
N LEU A 295 -28.61 -25.08 -8.08
CA LEU A 295 -28.31 -24.46 -6.78
C LEU A 295 -29.08 -23.15 -6.56
N LEU A 296 -29.30 -22.34 -7.61
CA LEU A 296 -30.12 -21.13 -7.55
C LEU A 296 -31.59 -21.44 -7.27
N VAL A 297 -32.16 -22.43 -7.95
CA VAL A 297 -33.56 -22.86 -7.78
C VAL A 297 -33.76 -23.44 -6.38
N VAL A 298 -32.88 -24.34 -5.95
CA VAL A 298 -32.92 -24.94 -4.61
C VAL A 298 -32.79 -23.88 -3.51
N GLY A 299 -31.88 -22.91 -3.69
CA GLY A 299 -31.67 -21.80 -2.76
C GLY A 299 -32.80 -20.78 -2.72
N ARG A 300 -33.44 -20.47 -3.86
CA ARG A 300 -34.55 -19.49 -3.94
C ARG A 300 -35.88 -20.07 -3.47
N LEU A 301 -36.14 -21.34 -3.75
CA LEU A 301 -37.37 -22.02 -3.39
C LEU A 301 -37.30 -22.64 -1.98
N ASN A 302 -36.19 -22.45 -1.24
CA ASN A 302 -35.93 -23.04 0.07
C ASN A 302 -36.23 -24.56 0.10
N LEU A 303 -35.84 -25.27 -0.96
CA LEU A 303 -36.13 -26.69 -1.13
C LEU A 303 -35.18 -27.60 -0.34
N CYS A 304 -34.09 -27.06 0.20
CA CYS A 304 -33.18 -27.78 1.09
C CYS A 304 -33.47 -27.47 2.55
N THR A 305 -33.27 -28.46 3.41
CA THR A 305 -33.36 -28.26 4.86
C THR A 305 -32.12 -27.51 5.37
N SER A 306 -32.21 -26.89 6.55
CA SER A 306 -31.07 -26.23 7.22
C SER A 306 -29.90 -27.17 7.57
N ARG A 307 -30.02 -28.47 7.26
CA ARG A 307 -29.04 -29.52 7.56
C ARG A 307 -27.92 -29.63 6.53
N VAL A 308 -28.19 -29.37 5.25
CA VAL A 308 -27.16 -29.35 4.19
C VAL A 308 -26.73 -27.89 3.98
N PRO A 309 -25.59 -27.45 4.56
CA PRO A 309 -25.11 -26.09 4.39
C PRO A 309 -24.53 -25.89 2.99
N ILE A 310 -25.40 -25.61 2.01
CA ILE A 310 -25.03 -25.25 0.63
C ILE A 310 -23.98 -24.11 0.60
N HIS A 311 -24.06 -23.22 1.59
CA HIS A 311 -23.29 -21.98 1.68
C HIS A 311 -22.02 -22.07 2.57
N ARG A 312 -21.77 -23.22 3.21
CA ARG A 312 -20.58 -23.48 4.04
C ARG A 312 -20.16 -24.95 3.91
N PRO A 313 -19.63 -25.37 2.75
CA PRO A 313 -19.35 -26.78 2.51
C PRO A 313 -18.29 -27.35 3.46
N PHE A 314 -17.36 -26.55 3.99
CA PHE A 314 -16.46 -27.01 5.06
C PHE A 314 -17.21 -27.51 6.31
N GLN A 315 -18.40 -26.97 6.61
CA GLN A 315 -19.23 -27.47 7.70
C GLN A 315 -19.83 -28.85 7.40
N LEU A 316 -19.89 -29.31 6.14
CA LEU A 316 -20.27 -30.69 5.82
C LEU A 316 -19.31 -31.68 6.48
N TRP A 317 -18.01 -31.35 6.48
CA TRP A 317 -16.99 -32.21 7.10
C TRP A 317 -17.09 -32.26 8.62
N PHE A 318 -17.32 -31.10 9.26
CA PHE A 318 -17.43 -30.98 10.72
C PHE A 318 -18.78 -31.49 11.26
N ARG A 319 -19.88 -31.31 10.51
CA ARG A 319 -21.25 -31.71 10.91
C ARG A 319 -21.69 -33.05 10.31
N ARG A 320 -20.77 -33.83 9.73
CA ARG A 320 -21.09 -35.11 9.04
C ARG A 320 -21.95 -36.06 9.88
N LYS A 321 -21.70 -36.13 11.20
CA LYS A 321 -22.48 -36.97 12.12
C LYS A 321 -23.91 -36.47 12.24
N GLU A 322 -24.14 -35.17 12.43
CA GLU A 322 -25.49 -34.60 12.55
C GLU A 322 -26.32 -34.80 11.27
N ILE A 323 -25.68 -34.63 10.12
CA ILE A 323 -26.31 -34.82 8.79
C ILE A 323 -26.73 -36.29 8.62
N LEU A 324 -25.85 -37.24 8.93
CA LEU A 324 -26.12 -38.67 8.83
C LEU A 324 -27.26 -39.13 9.75
N HIS A 325 -27.29 -38.62 11.00
CA HIS A 325 -28.39 -38.91 11.93
C HIS A 325 -29.73 -38.34 11.45
N GLY A 326 -29.71 -37.13 10.87
CA GLY A 326 -30.90 -36.53 10.25
C GLY A 326 -31.44 -37.34 9.07
N PHE A 327 -30.56 -37.84 8.20
CA PHE A 327 -30.93 -38.72 7.09
C PHE A 327 -31.56 -40.03 7.57
N MET A 328 -30.96 -40.68 8.57
CA MET A 328 -31.50 -41.90 9.15
C MET A 328 -32.88 -41.68 9.80
N ALA A 329 -33.10 -40.52 10.42
CA ALA A 329 -34.40 -40.14 10.97
C ALA A 329 -35.48 -39.96 9.88
N ASP A 330 -35.13 -39.32 8.76
CA ASP A 330 -36.07 -39.11 7.63
C ASP A 330 -36.37 -40.42 6.88
N ILE A 331 -35.40 -41.34 6.74
CA ILE A 331 -35.63 -42.69 6.20
C ILE A 331 -36.60 -43.47 7.10
N LYS A 332 -36.40 -43.42 8.42
CA LYS A 332 -37.26 -44.12 9.39
C LYS A 332 -38.69 -43.55 9.41
N ALA A 333 -38.82 -42.22 9.37
CA ALA A 333 -40.12 -41.54 9.30
C ALA A 333 -40.82 -41.76 7.95
N GLY A 334 -40.06 -41.76 6.85
CA GLY A 334 -40.54 -42.08 5.52
C GLY A 334 -41.07 -43.51 5.46
N TYR A 335 -40.29 -44.50 5.92
CA TYR A 335 -40.70 -45.90 5.96
C TYR A 335 -42.00 -46.14 6.75
N SER A 336 -42.18 -45.47 7.89
CA SER A 336 -43.44 -45.55 8.64
C SER A 336 -44.63 -44.97 7.87
N GLN A 337 -44.47 -43.81 7.21
CA GLN A 337 -45.55 -43.15 6.46
C GLN A 337 -45.93 -43.91 5.17
N THR A 338 -44.95 -44.44 4.43
CA THR A 338 -45.21 -45.23 3.21
C THR A 338 -45.87 -46.56 3.55
N ARG A 339 -45.49 -47.18 4.68
CA ARG A 339 -46.12 -48.41 5.20
C ARG A 339 -47.58 -48.18 5.61
N ASP A 340 -47.88 -47.05 6.24
CA ASP A 340 -49.24 -46.70 6.66
C ASP A 340 -50.13 -46.32 5.45
N PHE A 341 -49.57 -45.69 4.41
CA PHE A 341 -50.25 -45.44 3.13
C PHE A 341 -50.60 -46.74 2.39
N LEU A 342 -49.67 -47.71 2.33
CA LEU A 342 -49.90 -49.02 1.69
C LEU A 342 -50.96 -49.87 2.42
N ARG A 343 -51.17 -49.65 3.72
CA ARG A 343 -52.20 -50.33 4.52
C ARG A 343 -53.60 -49.71 4.39
N HIS A 344 -53.71 -48.43 4.06
CA HIS A 344 -54.99 -47.72 3.93
C HIS A 344 -55.03 -46.77 2.71
N PRO A 345 -55.05 -47.30 1.47
CA PRO A 345 -54.99 -46.48 0.26
C PRO A 345 -56.25 -45.61 0.02
N MET A 346 -57.43 -46.09 0.44
CA MET A 346 -58.73 -45.45 0.14
C MET A 346 -59.01 -44.18 0.98
N SER A 347 -58.42 -44.05 2.18
CA SER A 347 -58.60 -42.86 3.03
C SER A 347 -57.79 -41.64 2.54
N TYR A 348 -56.65 -41.89 1.88
CA TYR A 348 -55.79 -40.82 1.36
C TYR A 348 -56.33 -40.21 0.05
N PHE A 349 -56.97 -41.01 -0.80
CA PHE A 349 -57.63 -40.53 -2.03
C PHE A 349 -58.83 -39.61 -1.75
N ALA A 350 -59.55 -39.82 -0.64
CA ALA A 350 -60.65 -38.95 -0.21
C ALA A 350 -60.18 -37.54 0.19
N LEU A 351 -58.95 -37.39 0.72
CA LEU A 351 -58.36 -36.11 1.11
C LEU A 351 -57.89 -35.27 -0.09
N MET A 352 -57.48 -35.93 -1.20
CA MET A 352 -57.00 -35.23 -2.41
C MET A 352 -58.12 -34.64 -3.27
N ARG A 353 -59.37 -35.07 -3.10
CA ARG A 353 -60.52 -34.60 -3.90
C ARG A 353 -60.90 -33.13 -3.67
N ASN A 354 -60.41 -32.49 -2.60
CA ASN A 354 -60.79 -31.12 -2.18
C ASN A 354 -59.69 -30.05 -2.35
N ILE A 355 -58.67 -30.25 -3.18
CA ILE A 355 -57.59 -29.26 -3.34
C ILE A 355 -57.77 -28.50 -4.66
N ARG A 356 -58.25 -27.26 -4.58
CA ARG A 356 -58.23 -26.30 -5.70
C ARG A 356 -56.79 -25.99 -6.10
N PHE A 357 -56.55 -25.98 -7.41
CA PHE A 357 -55.24 -25.79 -8.04
C PHE A 357 -54.72 -24.35 -7.87
N HIS A 358 -53.68 -24.17 -7.04
CA HIS A 358 -52.77 -23.02 -7.11
C HIS A 358 -51.32 -23.56 -7.14
N HIS A 359 -50.61 -23.35 -8.24
CA HIS A 359 -49.32 -23.98 -8.54
C HIS A 359 -48.22 -23.69 -7.50
N ALA A 360 -48.19 -22.50 -6.89
CA ALA A 360 -47.16 -22.10 -5.90
C ALA A 360 -47.27 -22.84 -4.55
N ALA A 361 -48.47 -23.28 -4.15
CA ALA A 361 -48.70 -23.99 -2.89
C ALA A 361 -48.39 -25.51 -2.98
N LYS A 362 -48.22 -26.04 -4.20
CA LYS A 362 -47.94 -27.47 -4.44
C LYS A 362 -46.47 -27.80 -4.16
N VAL A 363 -45.55 -26.92 -4.57
CA VAL A 363 -44.09 -27.09 -4.40
C VAL A 363 -43.69 -27.09 -2.91
N THR A 364 -44.34 -26.26 -2.09
CA THR A 364 -44.08 -26.18 -0.64
C THR A 364 -44.69 -27.33 0.16
N ARG A 365 -45.73 -28.03 -0.34
CA ARG A 365 -46.28 -29.25 0.27
C ARG A 365 -45.46 -30.50 -0.04
N VAL A 366 -44.93 -30.62 -1.27
CA VAL A 366 -44.04 -31.73 -1.64
C VAL A 366 -42.80 -31.72 -0.74
N HIS A 367 -42.16 -30.56 -0.54
CA HIS A 367 -41.03 -30.38 0.38
C HIS A 367 -41.33 -30.74 1.86
N LYS A 368 -42.57 -31.03 2.27
CA LYS A 368 -42.86 -31.47 3.65
C LYS A 368 -42.81 -32.99 3.85
N HIS A 369 -42.76 -33.79 2.78
CA HIS A 369 -42.72 -35.25 2.90
C HIS A 369 -41.29 -35.73 3.23
N PRO A 370 -41.08 -36.58 4.26
CA PRO A 370 -39.75 -37.01 4.71
C PRO A 370 -38.87 -37.60 3.60
N VAL A 371 -39.47 -38.43 2.73
CA VAL A 371 -38.77 -39.04 1.58
C VAL A 371 -38.30 -38.00 0.56
N SER A 372 -39.14 -37.01 0.24
CA SER A 372 -38.78 -35.98 -0.74
C SER A 372 -37.68 -35.04 -0.23
N ARG A 373 -37.68 -34.73 1.08
CA ARG A 373 -36.62 -33.95 1.73
C ARG A 373 -35.29 -34.67 1.69
N PHE A 374 -35.30 -35.95 2.05
CA PHE A 374 -34.13 -36.82 1.98
C PHE A 374 -33.54 -36.89 0.57
N VAL A 375 -34.39 -37.08 -0.45
CA VAL A 375 -33.95 -37.14 -1.85
C VAL A 375 -33.35 -35.80 -2.31
N ILE A 376 -33.99 -34.67 -2.03
CA ILE A 376 -33.48 -33.35 -2.43
C ILE A 376 -32.16 -33.02 -1.72
N ASP A 377 -32.06 -33.30 -0.42
CA ASP A 377 -30.85 -33.03 0.36
C ASP A 377 -29.68 -33.95 -0.06
N ILE A 378 -29.93 -35.22 -0.42
CA ILE A 378 -28.90 -36.13 -0.98
C ILE A 378 -28.44 -35.67 -2.36
N ILE A 379 -29.38 -35.37 -3.27
CA ILE A 379 -29.02 -34.90 -4.61
C ILE A 379 -28.17 -33.63 -4.49
N THR A 380 -28.56 -32.69 -3.63
CA THR A 380 -27.81 -31.46 -3.39
C THR A 380 -26.43 -31.74 -2.79
N LEU A 381 -26.31 -32.70 -1.87
CA LEU A 381 -25.03 -33.11 -1.29
C LEU A 381 -24.09 -33.75 -2.33
N CYS A 382 -24.60 -34.70 -3.12
CA CYS A 382 -23.85 -35.33 -4.21
C CYS A 382 -23.37 -34.28 -5.21
N PHE A 383 -24.22 -33.33 -5.52
CA PHE A 383 -23.93 -32.25 -6.46
C PHE A 383 -22.84 -31.30 -5.94
N LEU A 384 -22.93 -30.88 -4.69
CA LEU A 384 -21.91 -30.04 -4.05
C LEU A 384 -20.56 -30.76 -3.96
N ILE A 385 -20.55 -32.03 -3.56
CA ILE A 385 -19.32 -32.83 -3.48
C ILE A 385 -18.71 -33.01 -4.88
N GLY A 386 -19.54 -33.33 -5.88
CA GLY A 386 -19.09 -33.48 -7.26
C GLY A 386 -18.46 -32.20 -7.81
N VAL A 387 -19.11 -31.04 -7.61
CA VAL A 387 -18.57 -29.74 -8.03
C VAL A 387 -17.27 -29.40 -7.32
N MET A 388 -17.13 -29.74 -6.03
CA MET A 388 -15.91 -29.44 -5.27
C MET A 388 -14.72 -30.31 -5.67
N ILE A 389 -14.95 -31.56 -6.09
CA ILE A 389 -13.89 -32.51 -6.45
C ILE A 389 -13.56 -32.39 -7.93
N PHE A 390 -14.57 -32.53 -8.80
CA PHE A 390 -14.37 -32.55 -10.24
C PHE A 390 -14.22 -31.15 -10.83
N GLY A 391 -14.77 -30.11 -10.19
CA GLY A 391 -14.70 -28.75 -10.72
C GLY A 391 -13.28 -28.23 -10.90
N PRO A 392 -12.43 -28.22 -9.87
CA PRO A 392 -11.02 -27.83 -10.00
C PRO A 392 -10.24 -28.66 -11.01
N LEU A 393 -10.51 -29.97 -11.08
CA LEU A 393 -9.86 -30.88 -12.04
C LEU A 393 -10.22 -30.54 -13.49
N ILE A 394 -11.50 -30.26 -13.77
CA ILE A 394 -11.97 -29.83 -15.08
C ILE A 394 -11.35 -28.49 -15.48
N ILE A 395 -11.25 -27.54 -14.55
CA ILE A 395 -10.62 -26.24 -14.79
C ILE A 395 -9.13 -26.40 -15.14
N ILE A 396 -8.39 -27.21 -14.38
CA ILE A 396 -6.97 -27.45 -14.63
C ILE A 396 -6.77 -28.16 -15.97
N ALA A 397 -7.57 -29.19 -16.27
CA ALA A 397 -7.51 -29.90 -17.54
C ALA A 397 -7.79 -28.97 -18.73
N PHE A 398 -8.78 -28.09 -18.61
CA PHE A 398 -9.09 -27.08 -19.62
C PHE A 398 -7.92 -26.11 -19.83
N ILE A 399 -7.34 -25.55 -18.75
CA ILE A 399 -6.22 -24.61 -18.84
C ILE A 399 -5.00 -25.25 -19.51
N ILE A 400 -4.66 -26.49 -19.12
CA ILE A 400 -3.52 -27.21 -19.72
C ILE A 400 -3.73 -27.41 -21.22
N TRP A 401 -4.93 -27.83 -21.61
CA TRP A 401 -5.26 -28.05 -23.01
C TRP A 401 -5.21 -26.75 -23.83
N ILE A 402 -5.91 -25.70 -23.41
CA ILE A 402 -6.01 -24.45 -24.18
C ILE A 402 -4.69 -23.68 -24.21
N GLU A 403 -3.85 -23.74 -23.18
CA GLU A 403 -2.51 -23.13 -23.24
C GLU A 403 -1.56 -23.93 -24.14
N GLY A 404 -1.72 -25.26 -24.23
CA GLY A 404 -1.04 -26.07 -25.23
C GLY A 404 -1.46 -25.72 -26.66
N TYR A 405 -2.75 -25.45 -26.85
CA TYR A 405 -3.30 -24.95 -28.11
C TYR A 405 -2.69 -23.58 -28.47
N ILE A 406 -2.78 -22.59 -27.58
CA ILE A 406 -2.26 -21.22 -27.81
C ILE A 406 -0.73 -21.19 -27.99
N HIS A 407 0.02 -22.06 -27.31
CA HIS A 407 1.48 -22.11 -27.47
C HIS A 407 1.90 -22.40 -28.92
N SER A 408 1.04 -23.11 -29.66
CA SER A 408 1.28 -23.47 -31.05
C SER A 408 0.97 -22.33 -32.04
N ASP A 409 0.42 -21.20 -31.57
CA ASP A 409 0.13 -19.98 -32.35
C ASP A 409 1.33 -19.02 -32.45
N GLY A 410 2.49 -19.40 -31.90
CA GLY A 410 3.75 -18.66 -31.97
C GLY A 410 3.87 -17.44 -31.05
N GLU A 411 4.91 -16.62 -31.30
CA GLU A 411 5.31 -15.56 -30.38
C GLU A 411 4.50 -14.26 -30.54
N PRO A 412 4.07 -13.63 -29.42
CA PRO A 412 3.41 -12.33 -29.44
C PRO A 412 4.38 -11.26 -29.94
N ASN A 413 3.98 -10.53 -30.97
CA ASN A 413 4.88 -9.59 -31.67
C ASN A 413 4.14 -8.30 -32.10
N GLU A 414 3.33 -7.75 -31.19
CA GLU A 414 2.56 -6.54 -31.45
C GLU A 414 2.50 -5.61 -30.24
N GLN A 415 2.97 -4.38 -30.43
CA GLN A 415 3.03 -3.35 -29.39
C GLN A 415 1.63 -3.02 -28.84
N ILE A 416 1.55 -2.80 -27.52
CA ILE A 416 0.32 -2.43 -26.78
C ILE A 416 -0.46 -1.27 -27.43
N GLN A 417 0.20 -0.34 -28.11
CA GLN A 417 -0.46 0.81 -28.76
C GLN A 417 -1.29 0.45 -30.00
N ALA A 418 -1.00 -0.69 -30.64
CA ALA A 418 -1.69 -1.16 -31.84
C ALA A 418 -3.05 -1.82 -31.56
N VAL A 419 -3.31 -2.15 -30.29
CA VAL A 419 -4.63 -2.52 -29.77
C VAL A 419 -5.18 -1.32 -29.03
N GLY A 420 -6.37 -0.83 -29.39
CA GLY A 420 -6.90 0.40 -28.79
C GLY A 420 -6.82 0.39 -27.25
N GLN A 421 -6.40 1.51 -26.63
CA GLN A 421 -6.20 1.64 -25.17
C GLN A 421 -7.49 1.54 -24.32
N TRP A 422 -8.60 1.09 -24.91
CA TRP A 422 -9.93 1.00 -24.30
C TRP A 422 -9.98 0.02 -23.13
N GLN A 423 -9.13 -1.02 -23.13
CA GLN A 423 -9.09 -2.05 -22.11
C GLN A 423 -8.83 -1.49 -20.70
N PHE A 424 -7.85 -0.62 -20.51
CA PHE A 424 -7.54 -0.06 -19.19
C PHE A 424 -8.69 0.82 -18.66
N ILE A 425 -9.34 1.58 -19.56
CA ILE A 425 -10.50 2.41 -19.23
C ILE A 425 -11.67 1.52 -18.77
N VAL A 426 -11.90 0.41 -19.47
CA VAL A 426 -12.93 -0.58 -19.11
C VAL A 426 -12.63 -1.22 -17.75
N GLN A 427 -11.39 -1.63 -17.48
CA GLN A 427 -10.99 -2.19 -16.19
C GLN A 427 -11.26 -1.21 -15.03
N ILE A 428 -10.88 0.07 -15.20
CA ILE A 428 -11.16 1.12 -14.21
C ILE A 428 -12.68 1.31 -14.05
N GLY A 429 -13.43 1.34 -15.15
CA GLY A 429 -14.89 1.47 -15.15
C GLY A 429 -15.59 0.35 -14.39
N ILE A 430 -15.17 -0.91 -14.58
CA ILE A 430 -15.71 -2.08 -13.87
C ILE A 430 -15.46 -1.97 -12.36
N VAL A 431 -14.25 -1.57 -11.96
CA VAL A 431 -13.90 -1.39 -10.53
C VAL A 431 -14.72 -0.25 -9.91
N LEU A 432 -14.90 0.86 -10.61
CA LEU A 432 -15.73 1.98 -10.16
C LEU A 432 -17.21 1.57 -10.04
N LEU A 433 -17.75 0.83 -11.01
CA LEU A 433 -19.11 0.31 -10.97
C LEU A 433 -19.31 -0.60 -9.74
N ALA A 434 -18.37 -1.51 -9.48
CA ALA A 434 -18.42 -2.37 -8.30
C ALA A 434 -18.40 -1.55 -6.98
N ALA A 435 -17.58 -0.49 -6.91
CA ALA A 435 -17.52 0.41 -5.76
C ALA A 435 -18.83 1.19 -5.55
N VAL A 436 -19.48 1.65 -6.63
CA VAL A 436 -20.79 2.31 -6.59
C VAL A 436 -21.86 1.35 -6.07
N ILE A 437 -21.90 0.12 -6.59
CA ILE A 437 -22.85 -0.91 -6.14
C ILE A 437 -22.63 -1.22 -4.65
N LEU A 438 -21.39 -1.30 -4.18
CA LEU A 438 -21.08 -1.52 -2.76
C LEU A 438 -21.50 -0.34 -1.87
N ARG A 439 -21.46 0.92 -2.36
CA ARG A 439 -22.01 2.07 -1.62
C ARG A 439 -23.52 2.00 -1.43
N LEU A 440 -24.23 1.31 -2.32
CA LEU A 440 -25.68 1.09 -2.23
C LEU A 440 -26.07 -0.05 -1.27
N ARG A 441 -25.11 -0.70 -0.61
CA ARG A 441 -25.32 -1.85 0.30
C ARG A 441 -26.48 -1.66 1.28
N TYR A 442 -26.56 -0.51 1.95
CA TYR A 442 -27.59 -0.27 2.96
C TYR A 442 -28.96 0.10 2.38
N ARG A 443 -29.03 0.51 1.11
CA ARG A 443 -30.31 0.73 0.40
C ARG A 443 -30.94 -0.58 -0.10
N VAL A 444 -30.10 -1.59 -0.39
CA VAL A 444 -30.53 -2.89 -0.96
C VAL A 444 -30.69 -3.98 0.11
N ALA A 445 -30.12 -3.79 1.31
CA ALA A 445 -30.25 -4.73 2.42
C ALA A 445 -31.72 -4.86 2.87
N SER A 446 -32.19 -6.09 3.18
CA SER A 446 -33.52 -6.25 3.81
C SER A 446 -33.55 -5.67 5.21
N GLU A 447 -34.75 -5.37 5.66
CA GLU A 447 -35.04 -5.12 7.07
C GLU A 447 -34.45 -6.22 7.98
N GLU A 448 -34.61 -7.50 7.65
CA GLU A 448 -34.00 -8.61 8.41
C GLU A 448 -32.46 -8.59 8.41
N GLU A 449 -31.83 -8.17 7.31
CA GLU A 449 -30.36 -8.07 7.21
C GLU A 449 -29.85 -6.88 8.03
N ILE A 450 -30.56 -5.75 7.97
CA ILE A 450 -30.29 -4.56 8.77
C ILE A 450 -30.48 -4.87 10.26
N GLN A 451 -31.57 -5.55 10.64
CA GLN A 451 -31.80 -5.98 12.02
C GLN A 451 -30.74 -6.97 12.49
N ARG A 452 -30.30 -7.93 11.67
CA ARG A 452 -29.21 -8.85 12.04
C ARG A 452 -27.90 -8.09 12.24
N ASN A 453 -27.57 -7.16 11.35
CA ASN A 453 -26.37 -6.32 11.48
C ASN A 453 -26.46 -5.40 12.71
N LEU A 454 -27.64 -4.85 12.99
CA LEU A 454 -27.91 -4.04 14.18
C LEU A 454 -27.77 -4.87 15.45
N THR A 455 -28.29 -6.10 15.49
CA THR A 455 -28.16 -7.01 16.63
C THR A 455 -26.72 -7.42 16.87
N HIS A 456 -25.97 -7.71 15.79
CA HIS A 456 -24.54 -8.00 15.90
C HIS A 456 -23.74 -6.78 16.36
N ALA A 457 -24.06 -5.59 15.85
CA ALA A 457 -23.46 -4.33 16.30
C ALA A 457 -23.78 -4.06 17.77
N LYS A 458 -25.04 -4.24 18.20
CA LYS A 458 -25.46 -4.14 19.60
C LYS A 458 -24.75 -5.14 20.49
N HIS A 459 -24.58 -6.39 20.05
CA HIS A 459 -23.85 -7.40 20.80
C HIS A 459 -22.36 -7.06 20.91
N HIS A 460 -21.77 -6.54 19.84
CA HIS A 460 -20.39 -6.07 19.84
C HIS A 460 -20.20 -4.85 20.75
N VAL A 461 -21.13 -3.89 20.73
CA VAL A 461 -21.17 -2.75 21.64
C VAL A 461 -21.33 -3.23 23.08
N ALA A 462 -22.27 -4.14 23.37
CA ALA A 462 -22.46 -4.70 24.71
C ALA A 462 -21.21 -5.46 25.22
N LYS A 463 -20.50 -6.16 24.33
CA LYS A 463 -19.22 -6.79 24.66
C LYS A 463 -18.15 -5.76 24.99
N LEU A 464 -18.08 -4.66 24.24
CA LEU A 464 -17.16 -3.56 24.51
C LEU A 464 -17.53 -2.80 25.80
N GLU A 465 -18.81 -2.59 26.07
CA GLU A 465 -19.33 -2.00 27.31
C GLU A 465 -18.98 -2.89 28.51
N LYS A 466 -19.17 -4.20 28.42
CA LYS A 466 -18.77 -5.14 29.47
C LYS A 466 -17.26 -5.13 29.73
N ILE A 467 -16.44 -5.01 28.67
CA ILE A 467 -14.99 -4.84 28.80
C ILE A 467 -14.66 -3.48 29.45
N ALA A 468 -15.39 -2.42 29.11
CA ALA A 468 -15.21 -1.09 29.69
C ALA A 468 -15.61 -1.03 31.17
N GLU A 469 -16.73 -1.66 31.55
CA GLU A 469 -17.20 -1.79 32.92
C GLU A 469 -16.25 -2.63 33.76
N GLN A 470 -15.76 -3.75 33.23
CA GLN A 470 -14.74 -4.56 33.90
C GLN A 470 -13.46 -3.75 34.15
N LYS A 471 -13.02 -2.96 33.17
CA LYS A 471 -11.89 -2.03 33.36
C LYS A 471 -12.19 -0.91 34.36
N ARG A 472 -13.45 -0.46 34.47
CA ARG A 472 -13.86 0.58 35.42
C ARG A 472 -13.92 0.04 36.86
N SER A 473 -14.48 -1.15 37.06
CA SER A 473 -14.52 -1.81 38.39
C SER A 473 -13.14 -2.24 38.87
N GLU A 474 -12.25 -2.70 37.97
CA GLU A 474 -10.84 -2.94 38.29
C GLU A 474 -10.14 -1.64 38.73
N ARG A 475 -10.44 -0.50 38.08
CA ARG A 475 -9.91 0.82 38.48
C ARG A 475 -10.45 1.28 39.85
N GLU A 476 -11.74 1.07 40.11
CA GLU A 476 -12.38 1.45 41.38
C GLU A 476 -11.91 0.58 42.55
N ALA A 477 -11.75 -0.73 42.34
CA ALA A 477 -11.18 -1.67 43.33
C ALA A 477 -9.70 -1.38 43.64
N VAL A 478 -8.94 -0.95 42.64
CA VAL A 478 -7.56 -0.47 42.81
C VAL A 478 -7.54 0.89 43.52
N ALA A 479 -8.52 1.76 43.31
CA ALA A 479 -8.65 3.04 44.00
C ALA A 479 -8.99 2.87 45.49
N THR A 480 -9.93 1.98 45.85
CA THR A 480 -10.28 1.68 47.25
C THR A 480 -9.13 0.99 48.00
N ARG A 481 -8.35 0.13 47.36
CA ARG A 481 -7.10 -0.42 47.96
C ARG A 481 -6.00 0.63 48.15
N ARG A 482 -5.99 1.70 47.34
CA ARG A 482 -5.01 2.80 47.42
C ARG A 482 -5.34 3.86 48.48
N GLU A 483 -6.60 3.96 48.92
CA GLU A 483 -7.00 4.84 50.02
C GLU A 483 -6.60 4.30 51.40
N GLN A 484 -6.39 2.99 51.55
CA GLN A 484 -5.98 2.37 52.82
C GLN A 484 -4.47 2.39 53.10
N GLN A 485 -3.62 2.87 52.18
CA GLN A 485 -2.16 2.85 52.34
C GLN A 485 -1.58 4.27 52.33
N GLY A 486 -1.20 4.75 53.52
CA GLY A 486 -0.92 6.16 53.83
C GLY A 486 0.29 6.82 53.16
N SER A 487 0.05 8.06 52.77
CA SER A 487 0.87 9.29 52.84
C SER A 487 2.19 9.49 52.06
N ARG A 488 2.66 8.56 51.22
CA ARG A 488 3.67 8.88 50.17
C ARG A 488 3.31 8.19 48.87
N LYS A 489 2.95 8.95 47.83
CA LYS A 489 2.62 8.39 46.51
C LYS A 489 3.83 8.46 45.59
N THR A 490 4.19 7.34 44.99
CA THR A 490 5.17 7.25 43.91
C THR A 490 4.50 7.63 42.60
N LEU A 491 5.04 8.63 41.89
CA LEU A 491 4.48 9.09 40.61
C LEU A 491 5.16 8.35 39.45
N LEU A 492 4.63 7.19 39.06
CA LEU A 492 5.12 6.44 37.90
C LEU A 492 3.93 5.92 37.07
N TRP A 493 3.82 6.36 35.82
CA TRP A 493 2.67 6.01 34.98
C TRP A 493 3.03 5.44 33.60
N ARG A 494 4.26 4.96 33.45
CA ARG A 494 4.81 4.33 32.25
C ARG A 494 5.53 3.02 32.58
N ARG A 495 5.69 2.16 31.57
CA ARG A 495 6.53 0.95 31.60
C ARG A 495 7.55 1.04 30.48
N TRP A 496 8.67 0.33 30.62
CA TRP A 496 9.73 0.29 29.61
C TRP A 496 9.77 -1.06 28.93
N LEU A 497 10.03 -1.06 27.63
CA LEU A 497 10.14 -2.29 26.84
C LEU A 497 11.45 -3.06 27.16
N TRP A 498 12.44 -2.41 27.76
CA TRP A 498 13.74 -2.96 28.17
C TRP A 498 14.22 -2.32 29.47
N ASP A 499 15.13 -2.98 30.19
CA ASP A 499 15.75 -2.47 31.42
C ASP A 499 14.75 -1.94 32.47
N GLU A 500 13.52 -2.50 32.53
CA GLU A 500 12.42 -1.84 33.24
C GLU A 500 12.74 -1.55 34.71
N ARG A 501 13.46 -2.44 35.39
CA ARG A 501 13.82 -2.23 36.80
C ARG A 501 14.67 -0.97 36.98
N ARG A 502 15.79 -0.88 36.25
CA ARG A 502 16.72 0.26 36.31
C ARG A 502 16.02 1.55 35.88
N ARG A 503 15.33 1.53 34.74
CA ARG A 503 14.60 2.71 34.22
C ARG A 503 13.53 3.17 35.20
N ARG A 504 12.78 2.25 35.80
CA ARG A 504 11.78 2.58 36.81
C ARG A 504 12.42 3.27 38.02
N GLU A 505 13.55 2.79 38.51
CA GLU A 505 14.27 3.40 39.62
C GLU A 505 14.76 4.82 39.26
N GLU A 506 15.35 5.01 38.08
CA GLU A 506 15.83 6.31 37.58
C GLU A 506 14.71 7.36 37.41
N HIS A 507 13.55 6.94 36.92
CA HIS A 507 12.44 7.84 36.58
C HIS A 507 11.39 7.99 37.71
N THR A 508 11.61 7.34 38.85
CA THR A 508 10.72 7.41 40.01
C THR A 508 11.03 8.64 40.86
N LEU A 509 10.03 9.50 41.02
CA LEU A 509 10.10 10.67 41.90
C LEU A 509 9.19 10.48 43.12
N LYS A 510 9.71 10.83 44.30
CA LYS A 510 8.95 10.91 45.55
C LYS A 510 8.53 12.35 45.77
N ILE A 511 7.22 12.60 45.89
CA ILE A 511 6.68 13.96 46.08
C ILE A 511 5.79 14.02 47.31
N ASP A 512 5.77 15.18 47.97
CA ASP A 512 4.78 15.51 48.99
C ASP A 512 3.57 16.20 48.34
N LEU A 513 2.47 15.47 48.24
CA LEU A 513 1.23 15.97 47.66
C LEU A 513 0.57 17.06 48.51
N GLY A 514 0.71 17.01 49.84
CA GLY A 514 0.13 18.02 50.73
C GLY A 514 0.81 19.38 50.55
N ALA A 515 2.14 19.36 50.42
CA ALA A 515 2.91 20.55 50.08
C ALA A 515 2.57 21.06 48.66
N LEU A 516 2.39 20.17 47.68
CA LEU A 516 2.00 20.57 46.33
C LEU A 516 0.61 21.21 46.28
N GLU A 517 -0.36 20.69 47.04
CA GLU A 517 -1.68 21.33 47.18
C GLU A 517 -1.55 22.75 47.74
N HIS A 518 -0.68 22.96 48.72
CA HIS A 518 -0.45 24.28 49.29
C HIS A 518 0.09 25.27 48.24
N VAL A 519 1.09 24.85 47.46
CA VAL A 519 1.64 25.65 46.36
C VAL A 519 0.56 26.02 45.34
N VAL A 520 -0.28 25.06 44.94
CA VAL A 520 -1.37 25.31 43.98
C VAL A 520 -2.44 26.25 44.54
N ARG A 521 -2.79 26.15 45.83
CA ARG A 521 -3.72 27.09 46.48
C ARG A 521 -3.17 28.51 46.49
N GLN A 522 -1.89 28.68 46.81
CA GLN A 522 -1.23 29.98 46.76
C GLN A 522 -1.20 30.56 45.35
N ALA A 523 -0.83 29.75 44.35
CA ALA A 523 -0.77 30.15 42.95
C ALA A 523 -2.13 30.59 42.38
N THR A 524 -3.23 30.00 42.88
CA THR A 524 -4.60 30.32 42.46
C THR A 524 -5.26 31.42 43.30
N GLY A 525 -4.60 31.92 44.35
CA GLY A 525 -5.18 32.89 45.29
C GLY A 525 -6.40 32.35 46.06
N SER A 526 -6.52 31.03 46.21
CA SER A 526 -7.68 30.37 46.84
C SER A 526 -7.55 30.30 48.37
N THR A 527 -8.66 30.46 49.09
CA THR A 527 -8.71 30.40 50.56
C THR A 527 -8.55 28.97 51.10
N ALA A 528 -8.06 28.86 52.34
CA ALA A 528 -7.96 27.59 53.05
C ALA A 528 -9.35 26.95 53.21
N GLY A 529 -9.58 25.80 52.55
CA GLY A 529 -10.85 25.06 52.60
C GLY A 529 -11.35 24.54 51.24
N VAL A 530 -10.88 25.10 50.12
CA VAL A 530 -11.20 24.58 48.78
C VAL A 530 -10.34 23.35 48.50
N ALA A 531 -10.99 22.22 48.17
CA ALA A 531 -10.32 20.98 47.81
C ALA A 531 -9.57 21.15 46.48
N VAL A 532 -8.31 20.70 46.45
CA VAL A 532 -7.50 20.65 45.23
C VAL A 532 -7.59 19.24 44.68
N ARG A 533 -8.05 19.09 43.45
CA ARG A 533 -8.09 17.80 42.75
C ARG A 533 -7.01 17.76 41.69
N PHE A 534 -6.11 16.79 41.80
CA PHE A 534 -5.13 16.51 40.75
C PHE A 534 -5.64 15.45 39.78
N GLU A 535 -5.54 15.73 38.49
CA GLU A 535 -5.80 14.80 37.40
C GLU A 535 -4.52 14.62 36.60
N LYS A 536 -4.23 13.37 36.21
CA LYS A 536 -3.12 13.09 35.31
C LYS A 536 -3.53 13.51 33.90
N LEU A 537 -2.76 14.39 33.27
CA LEU A 537 -2.92 14.71 31.84
C LEU A 537 -1.98 13.87 30.99
N THR A 538 -0.68 14.03 31.17
CA THR A 538 0.32 13.36 30.34
C THR A 538 1.63 13.13 31.11
N GLU A 539 2.39 12.14 30.68
CA GLU A 539 3.77 11.90 31.09
C GLU A 539 4.59 11.81 29.81
N GLY A 540 5.46 12.79 29.58
CA GLY A 540 6.40 12.80 28.47
C GLY A 540 7.74 12.19 28.88
N GLY A 541 8.72 12.24 27.98
CA GLY A 541 10.09 11.80 28.26
C GLY A 541 10.76 12.60 29.37
N SER A 542 10.56 13.91 29.34
CA SER A 542 11.27 14.89 30.16
C SER A 542 10.47 15.47 31.33
N SER A 543 9.15 15.23 31.40
CA SER A 543 8.26 15.85 32.40
C SER A 543 6.97 15.08 32.66
N LYS A 544 6.48 15.15 33.89
CA LYS A 544 5.15 14.71 34.36
C LYS A 544 4.21 15.92 34.43
N VAL A 545 3.07 15.85 33.76
CA VAL A 545 2.10 16.97 33.68
C VAL A 545 0.79 16.59 34.35
N LEU A 546 0.45 17.36 35.39
CA LEU A 546 -0.77 17.24 36.16
C LEU A 546 -1.67 18.44 35.87
N LEU A 547 -2.98 18.21 35.82
CA LEU A 547 -4.00 19.24 35.92
C LEU A 547 -4.41 19.35 37.38
N ALA A 548 -4.33 20.54 37.95
CA ALA A 548 -4.88 20.82 39.27
C ALA A 548 -6.15 21.66 39.13
N VAL A 549 -7.24 21.19 39.72
CA VAL A 549 -8.55 21.85 39.73
C VAL A 549 -8.82 22.37 41.13
N VAL A 550 -9.02 23.69 41.25
CA VAL A 550 -9.33 24.38 42.51
C VAL A 550 -10.64 25.16 42.32
N GLY A 551 -11.74 24.60 42.82
CA GLY A 551 -13.08 25.14 42.58
C GLY A 551 -13.41 25.16 41.08
N LYS A 552 -13.47 26.35 40.47
CA LYS A 552 -13.69 26.54 39.02
C LYS A 552 -12.39 26.81 38.23
N GLN A 553 -11.27 27.05 38.91
CA GLN A 553 -10.00 27.33 38.26
C GLN A 553 -9.27 26.04 37.91
N ARG A 554 -8.55 26.07 36.80
CA ARG A 554 -7.80 24.95 36.24
C ARG A 554 -6.38 25.44 35.93
N VAL A 555 -5.39 24.77 36.51
CA VAL A 555 -3.97 25.11 36.34
C VAL A 555 -3.17 23.85 36.05
N ILE A 556 -2.06 24.01 35.34
CA ILE A 556 -1.13 22.94 35.01
C ILE A 556 0.00 22.94 36.01
N VAL A 557 0.36 21.76 36.50
CA VAL A 557 1.55 21.51 37.29
C VAL A 557 2.46 20.61 36.48
N LYS A 558 3.58 21.16 36.01
CA LYS A 558 4.64 20.45 35.30
C LYS A 558 5.76 20.13 36.28
N ILE A 559 6.16 18.87 36.34
CA ILE A 559 7.23 18.36 37.20
C ILE A 559 8.28 17.72 36.29
N PRO A 560 9.51 18.25 36.21
CA PRO A 560 10.59 17.65 35.43
C PRO A 560 10.86 16.20 35.87
N ASP A 561 11.23 15.36 34.91
CA ASP A 561 11.64 13.99 35.22
C ASP A 561 13.01 13.97 35.91
N PRO A 562 13.28 13.08 36.89
CA PRO A 562 14.56 13.06 37.62
C PRO A 562 15.81 12.88 36.75
N VAL A 563 15.66 12.34 35.53
CA VAL A 563 16.76 12.16 34.57
C VAL A 563 17.14 13.48 33.87
N VAL A 564 16.28 14.48 33.92
CA VAL A 564 16.59 15.84 33.46
C VAL A 564 17.46 16.52 34.50
N SER A 565 18.52 17.20 34.04
CA SER A 565 19.45 17.88 34.95
C SER A 565 18.71 18.93 35.80
N PRO A 566 18.83 18.86 37.14
CA PRO A 566 18.19 19.82 38.02
C PRO A 566 18.59 21.27 37.75
N ARG A 567 17.71 22.22 38.12
CA ARG A 567 17.89 23.68 38.07
C ARG A 567 17.79 24.34 36.71
N LEU A 568 18.71 24.05 35.81
CA LEU A 568 18.90 24.88 34.61
C LEU A 568 17.77 24.72 33.59
N ALA A 569 17.20 23.52 33.46
CA ALA A 569 16.08 23.28 32.55
C ALA A 569 14.82 24.03 32.98
N THR A 570 14.43 23.91 34.26
CA THR A 570 13.24 24.58 34.82
C THR A 570 13.36 26.09 34.79
N ALA A 571 14.50 26.64 35.23
CA ALA A 571 14.74 28.08 35.21
C ALA A 571 14.75 28.65 33.79
N SER A 572 15.34 27.93 32.83
CA SER A 572 15.38 28.31 31.42
C SER A 572 13.99 28.32 30.78
N GLU A 573 13.18 27.30 31.04
CA GLU A 573 11.81 27.22 30.52
C GLU A 573 10.96 28.38 31.02
N VAL A 574 11.02 28.68 32.32
CA VAL A 574 10.29 29.82 32.90
C VAL A 574 10.77 31.15 32.33
N ALA A 575 12.09 31.34 32.19
CA ALA A 575 12.66 32.54 31.58
C ALA A 575 12.21 32.71 30.11
N THR A 576 12.15 31.60 29.36
CA THR A 576 11.69 31.56 27.97
C THR A 576 10.22 31.95 27.87
N LEU A 577 9.35 31.34 28.70
CA LEU A 577 7.92 31.63 28.72
C LEU A 577 7.63 33.10 29.03
N GLU A 578 8.35 33.67 30.01
CA GLU A 578 8.19 35.08 30.37
C GLU A 578 8.66 36.00 29.24
N PHE A 579 9.83 35.74 28.65
CA PHE A 579 10.36 36.52 27.51
C PHE A 579 9.41 36.50 26.31
N LEU A 580 8.93 35.31 25.92
CA LEU A 580 8.00 35.12 24.81
C LEU A 580 6.70 35.90 25.02
N ARG A 581 6.20 35.92 26.25
CA ARG A 581 4.95 36.59 26.60
C ARG A 581 5.09 38.11 26.69
N SER A 582 6.15 38.59 27.34
CA SER A 582 6.34 40.02 27.63
C SER A 582 6.96 40.80 26.48
N GLU A 583 7.97 40.24 25.81
CA GLU A 583 8.73 40.93 24.76
C GLU A 583 8.21 40.63 23.35
N LEU A 584 7.68 39.42 23.11
CA LEU A 584 7.23 38.99 21.77
C LEU A 584 5.70 38.81 21.66
N GLU A 585 4.96 38.99 22.75
CA GLU A 585 3.49 38.82 22.80
C GLU A 585 3.01 37.45 22.26
N VAL A 586 3.86 36.42 22.34
CA VAL A 586 3.55 35.08 21.84
C VAL A 586 2.57 34.41 22.81
N PRO A 587 1.50 33.78 22.31
CA PRO A 587 0.53 33.12 23.18
C PRO A 587 1.17 31.89 23.82
N VAL A 588 1.65 32.03 25.06
CA VAL A 588 2.22 30.97 25.88
C VAL A 588 1.59 30.95 27.27
N PRO A 589 1.56 29.80 27.96
CA PRO A 589 0.98 29.70 29.30
C PRO A 589 1.63 30.66 30.29
N LYS A 590 0.82 31.39 31.06
CA LYS A 590 1.33 32.24 32.15
C LYS A 590 1.86 31.38 33.29
N VAL A 591 3.08 31.63 33.75
CA VAL A 591 3.65 30.98 34.95
C VAL A 591 3.12 31.67 36.20
N PHE A 592 2.63 30.89 37.17
CA PHE A 592 2.13 31.37 38.46
C PHE A 592 3.12 31.15 39.61
N SER A 593 3.80 30.00 39.63
CA SER A 593 4.76 29.64 40.67
C SER A 593 5.72 28.58 40.17
N TRP A 594 6.98 28.59 40.59
CA TRP A 594 7.96 27.59 40.19
C TRP A 594 9.09 27.45 41.22
N LYS A 595 9.74 26.29 41.23
CA LYS A 595 10.99 26.02 41.95
C LYS A 595 11.88 25.13 41.09
N ASP A 596 13.17 25.47 41.07
CA ASP A 596 14.21 24.84 40.25
C ASP A 596 15.10 23.90 41.04
N ASN A 597 14.78 23.63 42.31
CA ASN A 597 15.53 22.68 43.12
C ASN A 597 14.57 21.88 44.00
N SER A 598 15.03 20.72 44.47
CA SER A 598 14.27 19.85 45.37
C SER A 598 14.29 20.31 46.84
N ASP A 599 15.05 21.35 47.18
CA ASP A 599 15.11 21.95 48.52
C ASP A 599 13.91 22.89 48.75
N ASN A 600 12.72 22.31 48.64
CA ASN A 600 11.45 22.97 48.88
C ASN A 600 10.44 21.97 49.46
N PRO A 601 9.35 22.43 50.09
CA PRO A 601 8.40 21.54 50.78
C PRO A 601 7.78 20.43 49.91
N VAL A 602 7.72 20.60 48.58
CA VAL A 602 7.19 19.59 47.64
C VAL A 602 8.18 18.42 47.46
N GLY A 603 9.48 18.68 47.67
CA GLY A 603 10.57 17.71 47.50
C GLY A 603 11.05 17.52 46.06
N CYS A 604 10.58 18.34 45.12
CA CYS A 604 11.00 18.30 43.72
C CYS A 604 10.86 19.66 43.02
N GLU A 605 11.43 19.76 41.83
CA GLU A 605 11.21 20.89 40.93
C GLU A 605 9.78 20.89 40.40
N TYR A 606 9.24 22.07 40.13
CA TYR A 606 7.92 22.21 39.55
C TYR A 606 7.74 23.56 38.88
N ILE A 607 6.78 23.61 37.95
CA ILE A 607 6.21 24.82 37.36
C ILE A 607 4.69 24.70 37.48
N VAL A 608 4.05 25.67 38.12
CA VAL A 608 2.60 25.87 38.14
C VAL A 608 2.27 26.98 37.17
N MET A 609 1.44 26.70 36.17
CA MET A 609 1.14 27.61 35.06
C MET A 609 -0.29 27.47 34.56
N GLU A 610 -0.69 28.36 33.66
CA GLU A 610 -2.00 28.39 33.01
C GLU A 610 -2.28 27.12 32.18
N GLU A 611 -3.54 26.69 32.13
CA GLU A 611 -3.97 25.66 31.17
C GLU A 611 -4.08 26.27 29.78
N ALA A 612 -3.36 25.67 28.81
CA ALA A 612 -3.42 26.07 27.42
C ALA A 612 -4.86 26.01 26.89
N GLN A 613 -5.36 27.16 26.41
CA GLN A 613 -6.71 27.27 25.88
C GLN A 613 -6.79 26.68 24.46
N GLY A 614 -7.96 26.18 24.05
CA GLY A 614 -8.18 25.59 22.73
C GLY A 614 -7.96 24.07 22.69
N LYS A 615 -7.72 23.53 21.49
CA LYS A 615 -7.42 22.09 21.29
C LYS A 615 -6.10 21.91 20.57
N ALA A 616 -5.36 20.87 20.94
CA ALA A 616 -4.13 20.51 20.25
C ALA A 616 -4.37 20.23 18.76
N LEU A 617 -3.54 20.82 17.91
CA LEU A 617 -3.69 20.82 16.46
C LEU A 617 -3.64 19.40 15.89
N ASN A 618 -2.84 18.49 16.47
CA ASN A 618 -2.73 17.11 16.01
C ASN A 618 -4.07 16.34 16.06
N THR A 619 -4.93 16.66 17.03
CA THR A 619 -6.26 16.03 17.18
C THR A 619 -7.35 16.70 16.35
N THR A 620 -7.13 17.95 15.93
CA THR A 620 -8.17 18.80 15.32
C THR A 620 -7.89 19.11 13.84
N TRP A 621 -6.65 18.99 13.37
CA TRP A 621 -6.23 19.33 12.00
C TRP A 621 -7.09 18.66 10.92
N SER A 622 -7.44 17.38 11.07
CA SER A 622 -8.30 16.67 10.12
C SER A 622 -9.74 17.17 10.09
N ARG A 623 -10.19 17.88 11.13
CA ARG A 623 -11.55 18.42 11.28
C ARG A 623 -11.66 19.90 10.91
N LEU A 624 -10.54 20.62 10.82
CA LEU A 624 -10.52 22.01 10.37
C LEU A 624 -10.87 22.07 8.88
N ASN A 625 -11.67 23.08 8.50
CA ASN A 625 -11.90 23.42 7.09
C ASN A 625 -10.62 24.03 6.48
N MET A 626 -10.61 24.18 5.15
CA MET A 626 -9.41 24.70 4.46
C MET A 626 -9.06 26.12 4.89
N ASP A 627 -10.05 27.00 5.08
CA ASP A 627 -9.81 28.38 5.52
C ASP A 627 -9.12 28.44 6.88
N ALA A 628 -9.63 27.69 7.88
CA ALA A 628 -9.00 27.61 9.20
C ALA A 628 -7.59 27.00 9.13
N LYS A 629 -7.33 26.07 8.20
CA LYS A 629 -5.97 25.53 8.01
C LYS A 629 -5.01 26.60 7.45
N PHE A 630 -5.45 27.42 6.49
CA PHE A 630 -4.66 28.55 6.02
C PHE A 630 -4.44 29.58 7.14
N THR A 631 -5.47 29.88 7.93
CA THR A 631 -5.35 30.72 9.14
C THR A 631 -4.28 30.19 10.09
N VAL A 632 -4.22 28.88 10.33
CA VAL A 632 -3.16 28.28 11.17
C VAL A 632 -1.78 28.56 10.58
N VAL A 633 -1.60 28.38 9.26
CA VAL A 633 -0.31 28.65 8.61
C VAL A 633 0.06 30.13 8.73
N ASP A 634 -0.89 31.04 8.54
CA ASP A 634 -0.70 32.48 8.70
C ASP A 634 -0.33 32.87 10.14
N GLU A 635 -0.96 32.26 11.14
CA GLU A 635 -0.64 32.47 12.55
C GLU A 635 0.77 31.96 12.89
N VAL A 636 1.16 30.78 12.39
CA VAL A 636 2.55 30.28 12.52
C VAL A 636 3.54 31.25 11.88
N LEU A 637 3.26 31.74 10.68
CA LEU A 637 4.10 32.73 10.00
C LEU A 637 4.21 34.02 10.82
N SER A 638 3.10 34.50 11.39
CA SER A 638 3.09 35.67 12.27
C SER A 638 3.95 35.48 13.53
N ILE A 639 3.92 34.30 14.15
CA ILE A 639 4.80 33.95 15.27
C ILE A 639 6.27 33.92 14.84
N HIS A 640 6.59 33.28 13.72
CA HIS A 640 7.95 33.21 13.20
C HIS A 640 8.52 34.59 12.87
N LYS A 641 7.71 35.51 12.33
CA LYS A 641 8.10 36.91 12.12
C LYS A 641 8.53 37.58 13.43
N ARG A 642 7.84 37.28 14.53
CA ARG A 642 8.20 37.81 15.86
C ARG A 642 9.50 37.19 16.37
N PHE A 643 9.74 35.89 16.17
CA PHE A 643 11.04 35.28 16.51
C PHE A 643 12.20 35.90 15.74
N ILE A 644 12.02 36.23 14.46
CA ILE A 644 13.04 36.89 13.64
C ILE A 644 13.48 38.24 14.23
N THR A 645 12.60 38.97 14.91
CA THR A 645 12.97 40.24 15.57
C THR A 645 13.97 40.04 16.72
N THR A 646 14.13 38.82 17.23
CA THR A 646 15.07 38.52 18.33
C THR A 646 16.54 38.52 17.91
N LYS A 647 16.84 38.56 16.59
CA LYS A 647 18.22 38.55 16.05
C LYS A 647 19.15 39.57 16.73
N HIS A 648 18.62 40.73 17.14
CA HIS A 648 19.38 41.81 17.78
C HIS A 648 19.26 41.86 19.31
N MET A 649 18.43 41.00 19.91
CA MET A 649 18.17 40.99 21.36
C MET A 649 19.19 40.14 22.14
N PHE A 650 19.97 39.32 21.43
CA PHE A 650 20.90 38.36 22.02
C PHE A 650 22.33 38.60 21.54
N SER A 651 23.30 38.45 22.44
CA SER A 651 24.72 38.68 22.17
C SER A 651 25.53 37.38 21.95
N GLY A 652 24.87 36.23 21.83
CA GLY A 652 25.49 34.91 21.74
C GLY A 652 24.49 33.75 21.74
N TYR A 653 24.98 32.52 21.92
CA TYR A 653 24.22 31.27 21.87
C TYR A 653 24.22 30.58 23.25
N GLY A 654 23.10 29.97 23.61
CA GLY A 654 22.89 29.35 24.91
C GLY A 654 21.42 29.29 25.28
N ILE A 655 21.10 29.42 26.56
CA ILE A 655 19.71 29.47 27.05
C ILE A 655 19.36 30.85 27.58
N THR A 656 18.07 31.20 27.57
CA THR A 656 17.59 32.37 28.32
C THR A 656 17.67 32.10 29.81
N SER A 657 18.31 33.00 30.56
CA SER A 657 18.40 32.95 32.01
C SER A 657 17.98 34.30 32.58
N THR A 658 17.24 34.27 33.69
CA THR A 658 16.87 35.46 34.45
C THR A 658 17.96 35.79 35.46
N ARG A 659 18.79 36.79 35.14
CA ARG A 659 19.50 37.59 36.14
C ARG A 659 18.99 39.02 35.99
N THR A 660 18.27 39.50 36.99
CA THR A 660 17.71 40.85 37.04
C THR A 660 18.76 41.92 36.67
N PRO A 661 18.42 42.99 35.92
CA PRO A 661 17.13 43.34 35.33
C PRO A 661 16.99 42.99 33.82
N THR A 662 17.96 42.28 33.22
CA THR A 662 17.99 42.00 31.77
C THR A 662 18.08 40.50 31.50
N TYR A 663 17.31 39.97 30.55
CA TYR A 663 17.47 38.60 30.08
C TYR A 663 18.93 38.36 29.66
N CYS A 664 19.57 37.35 30.25
CA CYS A 664 20.97 37.02 29.97
C CYS A 664 21.07 35.63 29.33
N ILE A 665 22.15 35.39 28.58
CA ILE A 665 22.38 34.10 27.94
C ILE A 665 23.22 33.24 28.89
N GLY A 666 22.66 32.11 29.31
CA GLY A 666 23.30 31.11 30.15
C GLY A 666 23.92 29.96 29.35
N PRO A 667 24.73 29.10 30.02
CA PRO A 667 25.27 27.88 29.42
C PRO A 667 24.15 26.92 29.03
N MET A 668 24.30 26.21 27.91
CA MET A 668 23.25 25.38 27.32
C MET A 668 22.71 24.34 28.31
N ALA A 669 21.41 24.38 28.66
CA ALA A 669 20.79 23.45 29.61
C ALA A 669 20.46 22.06 29.02
N HIS A 670 21.34 21.53 28.18
CA HIS A 670 21.13 20.22 27.54
C HIS A 670 21.84 19.11 28.32
N LYS A 671 21.19 17.94 28.51
CA LYS A 671 21.73 16.79 29.28
C LYS A 671 23.20 16.50 28.98
N HIS A 672 23.58 16.56 27.70
CA HIS A 672 24.96 16.40 27.21
C HIS A 672 25.98 17.29 27.92
N PHE A 673 25.71 18.60 28.03
CA PHE A 673 26.61 19.59 28.65
C PHE A 673 26.42 19.71 30.17
N MET A 674 25.37 19.11 30.73
CA MET A 674 25.02 19.23 32.14
C MET A 674 25.59 18.10 33.02
N GLU A 675 26.24 17.10 32.43
CA GLU A 675 26.86 16.02 33.20
C GLU A 675 27.98 16.56 34.12
N PRO A 676 27.92 16.32 35.44
CA PRO A 676 28.89 16.89 36.38
C PRO A 676 30.34 16.53 36.05
N ALA A 677 30.59 15.30 35.58
CA ALA A 677 31.91 14.83 35.18
C ALA A 677 32.45 15.63 33.97
N LEU A 678 31.59 15.92 32.99
CA LEU A 678 31.94 16.71 31.81
C LEU A 678 32.20 18.18 32.15
N ARG A 679 31.43 18.74 33.09
CA ARG A 679 31.71 20.09 33.59
C ARG A 679 33.02 20.17 34.34
N ALA A 680 33.36 19.11 35.08
CA ALA A 680 34.62 19.01 35.81
C ALA A 680 35.84 18.86 34.89
N SER A 681 35.69 18.33 33.65
CA SER A 681 36.79 18.23 32.69
C SER A 681 37.13 19.53 31.95
N GLY A 682 36.42 20.64 32.25
CA GLY A 682 36.73 21.95 31.69
C GLY A 682 36.20 22.18 30.27
N VAL A 683 35.30 21.32 29.78
CA VAL A 683 34.63 21.50 28.49
C VAL A 683 33.82 22.81 28.49
N ASN A 684 33.98 23.61 27.44
CA ASN A 684 33.22 24.85 27.26
C ASN A 684 31.73 24.54 27.05
N CYS A 685 30.89 24.86 28.03
CA CYS A 685 29.44 24.62 28.00
C CYS A 685 28.63 25.88 27.59
N GLY A 686 29.32 26.89 27.06
CA GLY A 686 28.74 28.18 26.69
C GLY A 686 28.60 29.16 27.87
N PRO A 687 28.00 30.33 27.63
CA PRO A 687 27.45 30.80 26.36
C PRO A 687 28.53 31.05 25.30
N TRP A 688 28.22 30.82 24.03
CA TRP A 688 29.16 30.98 22.92
C TRP A 688 28.89 32.26 22.14
N ARG A 689 29.91 32.84 21.49
CA ARG A 689 29.77 34.05 20.66
C ARG A 689 29.84 33.75 19.17
N THR A 690 30.52 32.68 18.77
CA THR A 690 30.68 32.29 17.37
C THR A 690 30.09 30.89 17.11
N PRO A 691 29.50 30.63 15.93
CA PRO A 691 29.01 29.29 15.60
C PRO A 691 30.11 28.23 15.64
N GLN A 692 31.35 28.64 15.37
CA GLN A 692 32.55 27.80 15.44
C GLN A 692 32.76 27.28 16.85
N ASP A 693 32.73 28.16 17.86
CA ASP A 693 32.93 27.76 19.26
C ASP A 693 31.86 26.77 19.73
N TYR A 694 30.62 26.95 19.26
CA TYR A 694 29.52 26.04 19.56
C TYR A 694 29.75 24.64 18.99
N LEU A 695 30.05 24.52 17.68
CA LEU A 695 30.30 23.22 17.04
C LEU A 695 31.51 22.50 17.62
N VAL A 696 32.59 23.24 17.89
CA VAL A 696 33.79 22.71 18.54
C VAL A 696 33.46 22.19 19.94
N SER A 697 32.67 22.93 20.70
CA SER A 697 32.27 22.50 22.04
C SER A 697 31.41 21.23 22.02
N ILE A 698 30.57 21.01 21.02
CA ILE A 698 29.85 19.74 20.82
C ILE A 698 30.85 18.60 20.56
N ALA A 699 31.79 18.77 19.63
CA ALA A 699 32.76 17.72 19.33
C ALA A 699 33.65 17.38 20.54
N HIS A 700 34.18 18.39 21.24
CA HIS A 700 35.02 18.19 22.42
C HIS A 700 34.25 17.57 23.59
N SER A 701 32.98 17.96 23.79
CA SER A 701 32.14 17.33 24.82
C SER A 701 31.92 15.85 24.54
N SER A 702 31.62 15.49 23.29
CA SER A 702 31.47 14.09 22.87
C SER A 702 32.78 13.31 23.04
N ILE A 703 33.93 13.85 22.64
CA ILE A 703 35.24 13.21 22.83
C ILE A 703 35.54 12.98 24.32
N ALA A 704 35.34 13.99 25.17
CA ALA A 704 35.58 13.86 26.61
C ALA A 704 34.68 12.79 27.25
N GLN A 705 33.42 12.67 26.81
CA GLN A 705 32.54 11.59 27.26
C GLN A 705 33.02 10.20 26.80
N ILE A 706 33.55 10.08 25.59
CA ILE A 706 34.13 8.83 25.08
C ILE A 706 35.29 8.39 25.98
N GLU A 707 36.24 9.30 26.22
CA GLU A 707 37.42 9.04 27.06
C GLU A 707 37.03 8.68 28.52
N MET A 708 36.04 9.37 29.10
CA MET A 708 35.54 9.08 30.45
C MET A 708 34.85 7.71 30.58
N ASN A 709 34.27 7.20 29.49
CA ASN A 709 33.53 5.94 29.50
C ASN A 709 34.37 4.75 29.02
N GLN A 710 35.50 4.98 28.33
CA GLN A 710 36.48 3.92 28.00
C GLN A 710 37.01 3.19 29.25
N SER A 711 37.00 3.82 30.42
CA SER A 711 37.43 3.21 31.68
C SER A 711 36.35 2.37 32.39
N LYS A 712 35.12 2.31 31.85
CA LYS A 712 34.03 1.48 32.40
C LYS A 712 33.92 0.21 31.53
N ASP A 713 34.44 -0.91 32.03
CA ASP A 713 34.44 -2.26 31.40
C ASP A 713 33.05 -2.85 31.05
N THR A 714 31.98 -2.06 31.08
CA THR A 714 30.61 -2.52 30.84
C THR A 714 30.19 -2.13 29.43
N ILE A 715 30.44 -3.02 28.47
CA ILE A 715 29.77 -3.00 27.16
C ILE A 715 28.31 -3.37 27.41
N THR A 716 27.47 -2.41 27.74
CA THR A 716 26.03 -2.59 27.63
C THR A 716 25.68 -2.42 26.16
N GLU A 717 25.55 -3.52 25.40
CA GLU A 717 25.02 -3.45 24.04
C GLU A 717 23.63 -2.83 24.08
N ASP A 718 23.49 -1.65 23.46
CA ASP A 718 22.28 -0.85 23.56
C ASP A 718 21.12 -1.49 22.80
N PRO A 719 19.90 -1.47 23.38
CA PRO A 719 18.70 -1.89 22.69
C PRO A 719 18.51 -1.12 21.39
N PHE A 720 18.10 -1.85 20.34
CA PHE A 720 17.88 -1.34 19.00
C PHE A 720 19.14 -0.91 18.23
N SER A 721 20.31 -1.41 18.63
CA SER A 721 21.54 -1.39 17.85
C SER A 721 21.37 -2.10 16.50
N ILE A 722 22.37 -2.01 15.63
CA ILE A 722 22.33 -2.67 14.31
C ILE A 722 22.16 -4.19 14.52
N PRO A 723 21.19 -4.86 13.86
CA PRO A 723 20.88 -6.28 14.12
C PRO A 723 22.04 -7.25 13.88
N GLY A 724 22.94 -6.96 12.92
CA GLY A 724 24.12 -7.80 12.62
C GLY A 724 25.40 -7.30 13.29
N SER A 725 26.50 -8.03 13.12
CA SER A 725 27.84 -7.51 13.40
C SER A 725 28.12 -6.28 12.53
N THR A 726 28.52 -5.19 13.18
CA THR A 726 28.90 -3.94 12.52
C THR A 726 30.17 -4.18 11.74
N VAL A 727 30.10 -4.02 10.42
CA VAL A 727 31.29 -4.17 9.57
C VAL A 727 32.12 -2.89 9.59
N SER A 728 31.48 -1.74 9.78
CA SER A 728 32.14 -0.46 9.95
C SER A 728 32.91 -0.41 11.26
N ASN A 729 34.05 0.29 11.27
CA ASN A 729 34.74 0.57 12.51
C ASN A 729 33.94 1.59 13.33
N THR A 730 33.36 1.11 14.44
CA THR A 730 32.57 1.90 15.40
C THR A 730 33.30 2.06 16.74
N SER A 731 34.62 1.85 16.77
CA SER A 731 35.41 1.99 18.00
C SER A 731 35.37 3.42 18.53
N ALA A 732 35.60 3.56 19.84
CA ALA A 732 35.70 4.85 20.51
C ALA A 732 36.74 5.77 19.84
N GLU A 733 37.86 5.20 19.38
CA GLU A 733 38.93 5.88 18.66
C GLU A 733 38.45 6.34 17.28
N ALA A 734 37.78 5.48 16.52
CA ALA A 734 37.24 5.82 15.21
C ALA A 734 36.22 6.96 15.29
N VAL A 735 35.33 6.93 16.28
CA VAL A 735 34.36 8.02 16.54
C VAL A 735 35.09 9.32 16.92
N SER A 736 36.10 9.24 17.78
CA SER A 736 36.91 10.39 18.16
C SER A 736 37.64 11.01 16.97
N ASP A 737 38.19 10.19 16.07
CA ASP A 737 38.87 10.64 14.85
C ASP A 737 37.90 11.26 13.84
N MET A 738 36.70 10.70 13.69
CA MET A 738 35.63 11.30 12.90
C MET A 738 35.22 12.69 13.44
N LEU A 739 35.09 12.84 14.77
CA LEU A 739 34.79 14.13 15.40
C LEU A 739 35.93 15.15 15.20
N ARG A 740 37.19 14.72 15.31
CA ARG A 740 38.36 15.57 15.00
C ARG A 740 38.38 15.99 13.53
N THR A 741 38.03 15.09 12.61
CA THR A 741 37.94 15.37 11.17
C THR A 741 36.83 16.38 10.87
N LEU A 742 35.66 16.25 11.51
CA LEU A 742 34.59 17.24 11.41
C LEU A 742 35.05 18.63 11.87
N CYS A 743 35.84 18.69 12.96
CA CYS A 743 36.47 19.92 13.44
C CYS A 743 37.47 20.52 12.44
N MET A 744 38.11 19.73 11.57
CA MET A 744 38.98 20.25 10.50
C MET A 744 38.16 20.85 9.34
N ALA A 745 37.01 20.26 9.02
CA ALA A 745 36.11 20.75 7.96
C ALA A 745 35.31 22.02 8.36
N ARG A 746 35.28 22.37 9.66
CA ARG A 746 34.46 23.45 10.22
C ARG A 746 34.51 24.82 9.51
N PRO A 747 35.65 25.36 9.01
CA PRO A 747 35.65 26.71 8.47
C PRO A 747 34.94 26.80 7.11
N HIS A 748 34.75 25.67 6.42
CA HIS A 748 34.15 25.64 5.08
C HIS A 748 32.69 25.16 5.08
N ILE A 749 32.28 24.36 6.07
CA ILE A 749 30.90 23.84 6.16
C ILE A 749 29.91 24.83 6.78
N LEU A 750 30.40 25.95 7.32
CA LEU A 750 29.56 27.02 7.85
C LEU A 750 29.12 27.94 6.72
N PRO A 751 27.91 28.51 6.78
CA PRO A 751 27.50 29.48 5.79
C PRO A 751 28.43 30.70 5.78
N HIS A 752 28.82 31.16 4.59
CA HIS A 752 29.74 32.29 4.42
C HIS A 752 29.12 33.64 4.80
N ALA A 753 27.79 33.77 4.67
CA ALA A 753 27.08 34.99 5.02
C ALA A 753 26.97 35.15 6.54
N THR A 754 27.54 36.24 7.08
CA THR A 754 27.54 36.56 8.52
C THR A 754 26.14 36.76 9.10
N ASP A 755 25.17 37.15 8.28
CA ASP A 755 23.78 37.34 8.71
C ASP A 755 23.09 36.02 9.07
N GLN A 756 23.61 34.88 8.57
CA GLN A 756 23.13 33.56 8.93
C GLN A 756 23.69 33.06 10.26
N HIS A 757 24.67 33.77 10.85
CA HIS A 757 25.22 33.43 12.16
C HIS A 757 24.44 34.08 13.29
N GLN A 758 23.53 35.02 13.02
CA GLN A 758 22.81 35.77 14.05
C GLN A 758 22.09 34.86 15.06
N PRO A 759 22.13 35.17 16.36
CA PRO A 759 21.48 34.37 17.40
C PRO A 759 19.97 34.50 17.31
N LEU A 760 19.27 33.36 17.29
CA LEU A 760 17.84 33.31 17.14
C LEU A 760 17.21 32.36 18.17
N LEU A 761 16.17 32.85 18.85
CA LEU A 761 15.27 32.01 19.63
C LEU A 761 14.24 31.38 18.70
N TRP A 762 14.15 30.05 18.70
CA TRP A 762 13.19 29.31 17.88
C TRP A 762 12.69 28.08 18.62
N HIS A 763 11.42 27.74 18.43
CA HIS A 763 10.82 26.55 19.03
C HIS A 763 11.46 25.28 18.46
N GLN A 764 12.09 24.46 19.30
CA GLN A 764 12.90 23.32 18.85
C GLN A 764 12.08 22.09 18.41
N ASP A 765 10.84 21.97 18.87
CA ASP A 765 9.94 20.88 18.48
C ASP A 765 8.51 21.35 18.10
N PRO A 766 8.35 22.06 16.97
CA PRO A 766 7.09 22.70 16.58
C PRO A 766 6.10 21.68 15.97
N HIS A 767 5.89 20.53 16.63
CA HIS A 767 4.94 19.52 16.17
C HIS A 767 3.50 19.91 16.52
N PHE A 768 2.51 19.35 15.81
CA PHE A 768 1.10 19.75 15.97
C PHE A 768 0.51 19.45 17.35
N GLY A 769 1.17 18.67 18.21
CA GLY A 769 0.72 18.44 19.58
C GLY A 769 1.03 19.61 20.53
N ASN A 770 2.01 20.44 20.17
CA ASN A 770 2.44 21.60 20.96
C ASN A 770 1.74 22.91 20.57
N LEU A 771 0.94 22.89 19.50
CA LEU A 771 0.18 24.03 19.02
C LEU A 771 -1.30 23.85 19.39
N PHE A 772 -1.84 24.77 20.19
CA PHE A 772 -3.26 24.80 20.54
C PHE A 772 -3.98 25.85 19.72
N VAL A 773 -5.15 25.46 19.19
CA VAL A 773 -5.93 26.31 18.29
C VAL A 773 -7.40 26.40 18.70
N SER A 774 -7.99 27.53 18.33
CA SER A 774 -9.44 27.74 18.30
C SER A 774 -10.11 27.01 17.12
N PRO A 775 -11.45 26.84 17.12
CA PRO A 775 -12.18 26.29 15.98
C PRO A 775 -11.95 27.05 14.66
N GLU A 776 -11.63 28.34 14.73
CA GLU A 776 -11.39 29.21 13.58
C GLU A 776 -9.95 29.12 13.04
N GLY A 777 -9.08 28.34 13.68
CA GLY A 777 -7.68 28.18 13.29
C GLY A 777 -6.71 29.19 13.91
N LYS A 778 -7.16 30.08 14.79
CA LYS A 778 -6.27 30.99 15.54
C LYS A 778 -5.46 30.23 16.58
N ILE A 779 -4.15 30.48 16.68
CA ILE A 779 -3.29 29.88 17.70
C ILE A 779 -3.57 30.53 19.06
N THR A 780 -3.99 29.72 20.02
CA THR A 780 -4.38 30.17 21.37
C THR A 780 -3.30 29.94 22.40
N SER A 781 -2.42 28.96 22.20
CA SER A 781 -1.27 28.72 23.07
C SER A 781 -0.23 27.83 22.37
N ILE A 782 1.06 28.07 22.65
CA ILE A 782 2.18 27.19 22.28
C ILE A 782 2.79 26.66 23.56
N VAL A 783 2.96 25.35 23.66
CA VAL A 783 3.45 24.66 24.86
C VAL A 783 4.75 23.91 24.58
N ASP A 784 5.37 23.40 25.63
CA ASP A 784 6.61 22.61 25.61
C ASP A 784 7.84 23.37 25.10
N TRP A 785 8.16 24.44 25.83
CA TRP A 785 9.34 25.27 25.61
C TRP A 785 10.60 24.75 26.32
N GLN A 786 10.55 23.53 26.84
CA GLN A 786 11.70 22.88 27.45
C GLN A 786 12.82 22.68 26.41
N ASP A 787 14.08 22.81 26.83
CA ASP A 787 15.27 22.72 25.96
C ASP A 787 15.31 23.75 24.80
N THR A 788 14.50 24.83 24.88
CA THR A 788 14.59 25.94 23.93
C THR A 788 15.93 26.64 24.09
N ASN A 789 16.66 26.74 22.99
CA ASN A 789 18.00 27.32 22.95
C ASN A 789 18.04 28.45 21.91
N ILE A 790 18.90 29.43 22.18
CA ILE A 790 19.33 30.45 21.23
C ILE A 790 20.50 29.86 20.45
N LEU A 791 20.33 29.70 19.15
CA LEU A 791 21.31 29.11 18.23
C LEU A 791 21.54 30.04 17.03
N PRO A 792 22.64 29.86 16.27
CA PRO A 792 22.78 30.55 14.99
C PRO A 792 21.55 30.33 14.10
N LEU A 793 21.14 31.33 13.31
CA LEU A 793 19.97 31.29 12.43
C LEU A 793 19.93 29.99 11.59
N PHE A 794 21.06 29.62 10.99
CA PHE A 794 21.18 28.40 10.18
C PHE A 794 21.07 27.09 10.97
N LEU A 795 21.06 27.11 12.31
CA LEU A 795 20.84 25.94 13.18
C LEU A 795 19.51 25.98 13.92
N ALA A 796 18.94 27.17 14.15
CA ALA A 796 17.74 27.37 14.97
C ALA A 796 16.43 27.04 14.23
N VAL A 797 16.35 27.39 12.94
CA VAL A 797 15.08 27.45 12.19
C VAL A 797 14.46 26.09 11.96
N ARG A 798 13.20 25.91 12.37
CA ARG A 798 12.42 24.68 12.17
C ARG A 798 11.05 25.01 11.59
N VAL A 799 10.59 24.16 10.67
CA VAL A 799 9.21 24.19 10.16
C VAL A 799 8.47 23.00 10.76
N PRO A 800 7.19 23.15 11.19
CA PRO A 800 6.37 22.03 11.63
C PRO A 800 6.45 20.85 10.66
N GLN A 801 6.93 19.70 11.13
CA GLN A 801 7.22 18.55 10.25
C GLN A 801 5.97 18.05 9.53
N GLU A 802 4.79 18.23 10.11
CA GLU A 802 3.51 17.86 9.53
C GLU A 802 3.13 18.72 8.31
N PHE A 803 3.74 19.90 8.13
CA PHE A 803 3.69 20.64 6.87
C PHE A 803 4.63 20.03 5.81
N LEU A 804 5.63 19.25 6.23
CA LEU A 804 6.70 18.71 5.38
C LEU A 804 6.59 17.20 5.08
N LYS A 805 5.84 16.43 5.89
CA LYS A 805 5.71 14.96 5.73
C LYS A 805 4.92 14.63 4.46
N ALA A 806 5.53 13.83 3.57
CA ALA A 806 4.80 13.14 2.53
C ALA A 806 3.88 12.10 3.18
N ALA A 807 2.57 12.15 2.88
CA ALA A 807 1.60 11.23 3.45
C ALA A 807 1.92 9.75 3.06
N LYS A 808 1.72 8.80 3.99
CA LYS A 808 2.10 7.37 3.84
C LYS A 808 1.09 6.62 2.96
N LYS A 809 1.56 6.12 1.80
CA LYS A 809 0.97 5.29 0.70
C LYS A 809 -0.46 4.66 0.80
N GLU A 810 -1.45 5.25 1.46
CA GLU A 810 -2.84 4.77 1.48
C GLU A 810 -3.84 5.68 0.74
N ARG A 811 -4.88 5.05 0.17
CA ARG A 811 -5.78 5.59 -0.88
C ARG A 811 -6.59 6.86 -0.55
N ARG A 812 -6.58 7.37 0.69
CA ARG A 812 -7.28 8.62 1.09
C ARG A 812 -6.47 9.90 0.87
N GLU A 813 -5.21 9.76 0.50
CA GLU A 813 -4.24 10.85 0.64
C GLU A 813 -4.02 11.75 -0.58
N VAL A 814 -4.55 11.48 -1.79
CA VAL A 814 -4.18 12.33 -2.96
C VAL A 814 -4.59 13.79 -2.74
N TRP A 815 -5.80 14.02 -2.23
CA TRP A 815 -6.26 15.37 -1.86
C TRP A 815 -5.49 15.95 -0.67
N GLU A 816 -5.22 15.15 0.35
CA GLU A 816 -4.45 15.61 1.52
C GLU A 816 -2.99 15.92 1.18
N ARG A 817 -2.38 15.19 0.23
CA ARG A 817 -1.05 15.44 -0.34
C ARG A 817 -1.03 16.72 -1.16
N PHE A 818 -2.04 16.95 -2.00
CA PHE A 818 -2.19 18.20 -2.75
C PHE A 818 -2.34 19.39 -1.79
N CYS A 819 -3.13 19.25 -0.72
CA CYS A 819 -3.26 20.30 0.29
C CYS A 819 -1.98 20.50 1.10
N GLN A 820 -1.29 19.43 1.53
CA GLN A 820 -0.02 19.51 2.27
C GLN A 820 1.11 20.11 1.44
N SER A 821 1.24 19.72 0.16
CA SER A 821 2.18 20.37 -0.75
C SER A 821 1.81 21.84 -0.96
N GLY A 822 0.51 22.15 -1.04
CA GLY A 822 0.00 23.51 -1.07
C GLY A 822 0.38 24.34 0.17
N PHE A 823 0.23 23.80 1.38
CA PHE A 823 0.62 24.50 2.62
C PHE A 823 2.12 24.71 2.73
N ARG A 824 2.94 23.73 2.32
CA ARG A 824 4.40 23.90 2.25
C ARG A 824 4.79 25.01 1.28
N GLN A 825 4.25 24.97 0.06
CA GLN A 825 4.54 25.98 -0.95
C GLN A 825 4.08 27.37 -0.51
N TYR A 826 2.91 27.46 0.10
CA TYR A 826 2.37 28.71 0.65
C TYR A 826 3.25 29.26 1.78
N TYR A 827 3.67 28.41 2.73
CA TYR A 827 4.57 28.79 3.81
C TYR A 827 5.91 29.30 3.26
N VAL A 828 6.59 28.52 2.41
CA VAL A 828 7.89 28.89 1.83
C VAL A 828 7.78 30.17 0.98
N ALA A 829 6.73 30.30 0.15
CA ALA A 829 6.51 31.51 -0.64
C ALA A 829 6.26 32.75 0.24
N SER A 830 5.58 32.59 1.37
CA SER A 830 5.31 33.68 2.31
C SER A 830 6.55 34.09 3.10
N VAL A 831 7.39 33.12 3.49
CA VAL A 831 8.70 33.39 4.07
C VAL A 831 9.59 34.11 3.07
N ARG A 832 9.69 33.63 1.82
CA ARG A 832 10.51 34.26 0.77
C ARG A 832 10.13 35.72 0.49
N LYS A 833 8.85 36.08 0.63
CA LYS A 833 8.39 37.46 0.53
C LYS A 833 8.76 38.33 1.74
N THR A 834 8.89 37.73 2.93
CA THR A 834 9.07 38.48 4.18
C THR A 834 10.54 38.54 4.62
N ASP A 835 11.26 37.42 4.56
CA ASP A 835 12.66 37.26 4.94
C ASP A 835 13.36 36.34 3.91
N PRO A 836 13.98 36.93 2.87
CA PRO A 836 14.68 36.18 1.82
C PRO A 836 15.86 35.36 2.36
N ASP A 837 16.55 35.82 3.41
CA ASP A 837 17.71 35.14 3.98
C ASP A 837 17.28 33.86 4.71
N LEU A 838 16.16 33.94 5.43
CA LEU A 838 15.52 32.77 6.03
C LEU A 838 15.04 31.79 4.96
N ALA A 839 14.48 32.29 3.86
CA ALA A 839 14.07 31.44 2.75
C ALA A 839 15.27 30.73 2.10
N ALA A 840 16.41 31.41 1.95
CA ALA A 840 17.64 30.81 1.44
C ALA A 840 18.12 29.65 2.32
N ILE A 841 18.05 29.78 3.65
CA ILE A 841 18.39 28.69 4.58
C ILE A 841 17.40 27.51 4.47
N LEU A 842 16.11 27.80 4.27
CA LEU A 842 15.09 26.76 4.09
C LEU A 842 15.18 26.04 2.73
N ASP A 843 15.68 26.74 1.71
CA ASP A 843 15.91 26.21 0.37
C ASP A 843 17.27 25.50 0.24
N ASP A 844 18.20 25.70 1.18
CA ASP A 844 19.53 25.09 1.16
C ASP A 844 19.47 23.59 1.48
N GLU A 845 19.66 22.77 0.44
CA GLU A 845 19.62 21.31 0.50
C GLU A 845 20.79 20.68 1.29
N GLN A 846 21.85 21.44 1.57
CA GLN A 846 23.02 20.98 2.32
C GLN A 846 22.85 21.24 3.82
N LEU A 847 22.30 22.38 4.20
CA LEU A 847 22.21 22.81 5.61
C LEU A 847 21.16 22.02 6.41
N GLY A 848 19.98 21.74 5.86
CA GLY A 848 18.91 21.02 6.59
C GLY A 848 19.33 19.66 7.18
N PRO A 849 19.97 18.76 6.41
CA PRO A 849 20.52 17.50 6.93
C PRO A 849 21.60 17.70 8.01
N ILE A 850 22.49 18.67 7.83
CA ILE A 850 23.54 19.00 8.80
C ILE A 850 22.92 19.48 10.11
N GLN A 851 21.92 20.37 10.05
CA GLN A 851 21.16 20.83 11.22
C GLN A 851 20.60 19.64 12.01
N LYS A 852 19.97 18.68 11.31
CA LYS A 852 19.40 17.48 11.94
C LYS A 852 20.47 16.62 12.60
N GLN A 853 21.59 16.38 11.92
CA GLN A 853 22.69 15.54 12.40
C GLN A 853 23.44 16.18 13.58
N VAL A 854 23.78 17.47 13.50
CA VAL A 854 24.39 18.23 14.62
C VAL A 854 23.51 18.17 15.87
N GLN A 855 22.20 18.31 15.72
CA GLN A 855 21.27 18.15 16.84
C GLN A 855 21.28 16.72 17.38
N THR A 856 21.26 15.71 16.52
CA THR A 856 21.35 14.32 16.93
C THR A 856 22.62 14.07 17.76
N PHE A 857 23.78 14.57 17.35
CA PHE A 857 25.01 14.47 18.15
C PHE A 857 24.93 15.19 19.48
N SER A 858 24.30 16.37 19.54
CA SER A 858 24.13 17.11 20.79
C SER A 858 23.14 16.45 21.76
N ARG A 859 22.23 15.58 21.26
CA ARG A 859 21.09 15.02 21.99
C ARG A 859 21.29 13.60 22.52
N ILE A 860 22.30 12.87 22.02
CA ILE A 860 22.47 11.44 22.32
C ILE A 860 23.53 11.23 23.41
N PRO A 861 23.20 10.48 24.47
CA PRO A 861 24.23 9.85 25.29
C PRO A 861 24.79 8.62 24.56
N PHE A 862 26.12 8.59 24.46
CA PHE A 862 26.98 7.62 23.78
C PHE A 862 26.37 6.22 23.51
N ARG A 863 25.98 5.94 22.25
CA ARG A 863 25.59 4.62 21.72
C ARG A 863 26.45 4.26 20.51
N GLN A 864 27.42 3.37 20.72
CA GLN A 864 28.64 3.29 19.89
C GLN A 864 28.42 3.03 18.38
N ASP A 865 27.50 2.17 17.98
CA ASP A 865 27.39 1.74 16.57
C ASP A 865 26.52 2.66 15.70
N VAL A 866 25.32 2.98 16.17
CA VAL A 866 24.38 3.85 15.45
C VAL A 866 24.91 5.29 15.37
N ASP A 867 25.52 5.79 16.45
CA ASP A 867 26.05 7.16 16.46
C ASP A 867 27.25 7.29 15.52
N ALA A 868 28.14 6.28 15.52
CA ALA A 868 29.26 6.20 14.57
C ALA A 868 28.76 6.15 13.13
N LEU A 869 27.70 5.39 12.85
CA LEU A 869 27.07 5.30 11.54
C LEU A 869 26.51 6.67 11.11
N LEU A 870 25.78 7.37 11.99
CA LEU A 870 25.21 8.69 11.69
C LEU A 870 26.30 9.76 11.50
N LEU A 871 27.39 9.70 12.29
CA LEU A 871 28.54 10.60 12.14
C LEU A 871 29.25 10.37 10.81
N ARG A 872 29.51 9.11 10.46
CA ARG A 872 30.08 8.76 9.15
C ARG A 872 29.19 9.19 7.99
N GLN A 873 27.87 9.03 8.13
CA GLN A 873 26.91 9.51 7.13
C GLN A 873 26.97 11.04 6.95
N THR A 874 27.23 11.78 8.03
CA THR A 874 27.43 13.24 7.99
C THR A 874 28.71 13.59 7.22
N LEU A 875 29.82 12.95 7.56
CA LEU A 875 31.12 13.15 6.91
C LEU A 875 31.09 12.78 5.43
N LEU A 876 30.48 11.65 5.07
CA LEU A 876 30.29 11.23 3.67
C LEU A 876 29.50 12.25 2.86
N ARG A 877 28.47 12.87 3.47
CA ARG A 877 27.69 13.91 2.79
C ARG A 877 28.52 15.16 2.54
N ILE A 878 29.31 15.58 3.54
CA ILE A 878 30.22 16.72 3.40
C ILE A 878 31.27 16.42 2.32
N GLN A 879 31.88 15.24 2.31
CA GLN A 879 32.86 14.82 1.31
C GLN A 879 32.28 14.82 -0.10
N ARG A 880 31.07 14.26 -0.30
CA ARG A 880 30.41 14.20 -1.62
C ARG A 880 30.03 15.57 -2.16
N ASN A 881 29.59 16.46 -1.29
CA ASN A 881 29.10 17.77 -1.67
C ASN A 881 30.11 18.89 -1.36
N TRP A 882 31.41 18.55 -1.22
CA TRP A 882 32.45 19.49 -0.77
C TRP A 882 32.49 20.76 -1.62
N ALA A 883 32.42 20.61 -2.95
CA ALA A 883 32.41 21.74 -3.88
C ALA A 883 31.24 22.71 -3.64
N ALA A 884 30.09 22.24 -3.13
CA ALA A 884 28.94 23.09 -2.83
C ALA A 884 29.11 23.93 -1.55
N PHE A 885 30.03 23.55 -0.65
CA PHE A 885 30.35 24.31 0.56
C PHE A 885 31.42 25.38 0.31
N LEU A 886 32.19 25.27 -0.76
CA LEU A 886 33.23 26.22 -1.12
C LEU A 886 32.59 27.45 -1.79
N SER A 887 33.07 28.65 -1.43
CA SER A 887 32.67 29.88 -2.11
C SER A 887 33.24 29.90 -3.52
N GLY A 888 32.54 30.51 -4.48
CA GLY A 888 32.99 30.64 -5.88
C GLY A 888 34.37 31.32 -5.97
N GLY A 889 35.42 30.51 -6.06
CA GLY A 889 36.83 30.93 -5.97
C GLY A 889 37.75 29.95 -5.21
N ASP A 890 37.18 29.09 -4.35
CA ASP A 890 37.93 28.18 -3.45
C ASP A 890 38.00 26.71 -3.94
N ASP A 891 37.65 26.43 -5.21
CA ASP A 891 37.62 25.07 -5.79
C ASP A 891 38.95 24.28 -5.68
N ALA A 892 40.05 24.96 -5.35
CA ALA A 892 41.36 24.38 -5.13
C ALA A 892 41.58 23.76 -3.73
N ILE A 893 40.69 23.99 -2.76
CA ILE A 893 40.84 23.47 -1.39
C ILE A 893 40.43 21.99 -1.33
N PRO A 894 41.35 21.04 -1.13
CA PRO A 894 41.00 19.63 -1.05
C PRO A 894 40.15 19.34 0.19
N CYS A 895 39.18 18.44 0.07
CA CYS A 895 38.35 18.03 1.19
C CYS A 895 39.23 17.36 2.28
N PRO A 896 39.17 17.81 3.54
CA PRO A 896 39.92 17.19 4.63
C PRO A 896 39.35 15.82 5.03
N ILE A 897 38.14 15.50 4.60
CA ILE A 897 37.46 14.22 4.86
C ILE A 897 37.80 13.26 3.73
N LYS A 898 38.42 12.13 4.07
CA LYS A 898 38.76 11.04 3.15
C LYS A 898 38.22 9.73 3.68
N ILE A 899 37.03 9.37 3.20
CA ILE A 899 36.45 8.05 3.42
C ILE A 899 36.66 7.25 2.15
N GLU A 900 37.38 6.14 2.28
CA GLU A 900 37.79 5.25 1.19
C GLU A 900 36.63 4.36 0.71
N ALA A 901 36.81 3.71 -0.45
CA ALA A 901 35.75 2.93 -1.09
C ALA A 901 35.33 1.68 -0.29
N ASP A 902 36.26 1.07 0.43
CA ASP A 902 36.02 -0.07 1.32
C ASP A 902 35.21 0.35 2.56
N GLU A 903 35.59 1.46 3.22
CA GLU A 903 34.85 2.00 4.36
C GLU A 903 33.43 2.44 3.94
N LEU A 904 33.28 3.00 2.74
CA LEU A 904 31.97 3.32 2.17
C LEU A 904 31.10 2.08 1.97
N ALA A 905 31.66 0.97 1.49
CA ALA A 905 30.92 -0.28 1.30
C ALA A 905 30.45 -0.86 2.63
N CYS A 906 31.31 -0.81 3.67
CA CYS A 906 30.95 -1.21 5.04
C CYS A 906 29.82 -0.35 5.59
N HIS A 907 29.93 0.97 5.47
CA HIS A 907 28.91 1.93 5.89
C HIS A 907 27.55 1.70 5.22
N GLN A 908 27.53 1.43 3.90
CA GLN A 908 26.31 1.14 3.16
C GLN A 908 25.64 -0.17 3.60
N LYS A 909 26.43 -1.18 3.97
CA LYS A 909 25.90 -2.45 4.48
C LYS A 909 25.24 -2.26 5.84
N ASP A 910 25.94 -1.63 6.78
CA ASP A 910 25.42 -1.35 8.12
C ASP A 910 24.21 -0.40 8.09
N GLY A 911 24.26 0.60 7.21
CA GLY A 911 23.16 1.54 6.98
C GLY A 911 21.90 0.89 6.44
N ARG A 912 22.01 -0.13 5.58
CA ARG A 912 20.85 -0.90 5.10
C ARG A 912 20.21 -1.70 6.22
N LEU A 913 21.00 -2.45 6.99
CA LEU A 913 20.51 -3.24 8.12
C LEU A 913 19.83 -2.36 9.18
N HIS A 914 20.43 -1.20 9.49
CA HIS A 914 19.81 -0.24 10.40
C HIS A 914 18.50 0.31 9.82
N GLY A 915 18.49 0.72 8.55
CA GLY A 915 17.32 1.27 7.88
C GLY A 915 16.13 0.29 7.83
N GLU A 916 16.36 -0.95 7.43
CA GLU A 916 15.33 -1.99 7.38
C GLU A 916 14.74 -2.27 8.78
N PHE A 917 15.58 -2.31 9.80
CA PHE A 917 15.12 -2.50 11.16
C PHE A 917 14.31 -1.30 11.68
N GLN A 918 14.74 -0.07 11.37
CA GLN A 918 14.01 1.16 11.69
C GLN A 918 12.65 1.20 11.00
N ASP A 919 12.58 0.83 9.73
CA ASP A 919 11.34 0.78 8.95
C ASP A 919 10.32 -0.21 9.56
N LEU A 920 10.78 -1.37 10.03
CA LEU A 920 9.93 -2.35 10.73
C LEU A 920 9.40 -1.82 12.07
N LEU A 921 10.27 -1.18 12.85
CA LEU A 921 9.86 -0.54 14.11
C LEU A 921 8.83 0.57 13.85
N GLU A 922 9.05 1.42 12.86
CA GLU A 922 8.11 2.47 12.48
C GLU A 922 6.77 1.91 11.96
N ALA A 923 6.81 0.87 11.13
CA ALA A 923 5.61 0.24 10.57
C ALA A 923 4.69 -0.34 11.65
N ARG A 924 5.28 -0.83 12.74
CA ARG A 924 4.56 -1.39 13.89
C ARG A 924 4.28 -0.36 14.99
N ASN A 925 4.63 0.91 14.75
CA ASN A 925 4.56 1.97 15.75
C ASN A 925 5.24 1.50 17.04
N ILE A 926 6.46 0.99 16.97
CA ILE A 926 7.30 0.81 18.16
C ILE A 926 7.95 2.16 18.40
N PRO A 927 7.85 2.74 19.61
CA PRO A 927 8.53 4.00 19.88
C PRO A 927 10.03 3.75 19.74
N VAL A 928 10.61 4.21 18.62
CA VAL A 928 12.06 4.21 18.39
C VAL A 928 12.77 5.27 19.23
N ALA A 929 12.02 6.04 20.02
CA ALA A 929 12.59 7.02 20.92
C ALA A 929 13.54 6.34 21.91
N TYR A 930 14.70 6.97 22.08
CA TYR A 930 15.82 6.65 22.96
C TYR A 930 15.44 6.10 24.37
N GLU A 931 14.25 6.43 24.85
CA GLU A 931 13.80 6.19 26.21
C GLU A 931 13.00 4.91 26.42
N GLY A 932 12.40 4.31 25.39
CA GLY A 932 11.77 2.99 25.47
C GLY A 932 10.51 2.84 26.30
N TRP A 933 9.96 3.95 26.78
CA TRP A 933 8.76 3.93 27.58
C TRP A 933 7.52 3.84 26.69
N VAL A 934 6.49 3.20 27.23
CA VAL A 934 5.15 3.11 26.64
C VAL A 934 4.10 3.37 27.72
N PRO A 935 2.95 3.96 27.36
CA PRO A 935 1.81 4.06 28.26
C PRO A 935 1.42 2.69 28.84
N LEU A 936 1.05 2.67 30.12
CA LEU A 936 0.75 1.43 30.86
C LEU A 936 -0.31 0.56 30.17
N ASP A 937 -1.32 1.19 29.57
CA ASP A 937 -2.41 0.57 28.84
C ASP A 937 -2.00 0.02 27.47
N GLU A 938 -0.97 0.60 26.84
CA GLU A 938 -0.43 0.16 25.56
C GLU A 938 0.70 -0.88 25.70
N PHE A 939 1.32 -1.01 26.88
CA PHE A 939 2.50 -1.84 27.10
C PHE A 939 2.36 -3.26 26.54
N ARG A 940 1.25 -3.95 26.83
CA ARG A 940 1.03 -5.32 26.35
C ARG A 940 0.89 -5.42 24.84
N GLN A 941 0.37 -4.38 24.19
CA GLN A 941 0.27 -4.34 22.73
C GLN A 941 1.65 -4.06 22.14
N ARG A 942 2.32 -2.98 22.57
CA ARG A 942 3.65 -2.59 22.06
C ARG A 942 4.69 -3.69 22.26
N LYS A 943 4.64 -4.42 23.38
CA LYS A 943 5.50 -5.60 23.60
C LYS A 943 5.26 -6.72 22.59
N ARG A 944 4.01 -7.01 22.24
CA ARG A 944 3.68 -8.05 21.23
C ARG A 944 4.15 -7.63 19.85
N GLU A 945 3.96 -6.37 19.50
CA GLU A 945 4.43 -5.82 18.23
C GLU A 945 5.96 -5.82 18.16
N LEU A 946 6.66 -5.46 19.25
CA LEU A 946 8.12 -5.55 19.33
C LEU A 946 8.60 -6.98 19.12
N LYS A 947 7.91 -7.96 19.70
CA LYS A 947 8.21 -9.37 19.47
C LYS A 947 8.00 -9.80 18.03
N ALA A 948 6.97 -9.28 17.36
CA ALA A 948 6.76 -9.52 15.94
C ALA A 948 7.88 -8.93 15.09
N VAL A 949 8.31 -7.68 15.35
CA VAL A 949 9.44 -7.05 14.66
C VAL A 949 10.71 -7.87 14.82
N ILE A 950 11.05 -8.26 16.05
CA ILE A 950 12.27 -9.04 16.33
C ILE A 950 12.24 -10.37 15.56
N ASN A 951 11.11 -11.07 15.56
CA ASN A 951 10.98 -12.33 14.81
C ASN A 951 11.11 -12.11 13.30
N GLU A 952 10.49 -11.05 12.75
CA GLU A 952 10.56 -10.69 11.33
C GLU A 952 12.01 -10.39 10.90
N VAL A 953 12.78 -9.70 11.76
CA VAL A 953 14.22 -9.47 11.54
C VAL A 953 15.02 -10.78 11.59
N ILE A 954 14.76 -11.65 12.57
CA ILE A 954 15.45 -12.96 12.65
C ILE A 954 15.19 -13.78 11.39
N GLU A 955 13.95 -13.77 10.88
CA GLU A 955 13.56 -14.47 9.65
C GLU A 955 14.20 -13.85 8.39
N SER A 956 14.40 -12.52 8.36
CA SER A 956 15.00 -11.82 7.21
C SER A 956 16.52 -11.97 7.12
N LEU A 957 17.21 -12.34 8.21
CA LEU A 957 18.66 -12.57 8.19
C LEU A 957 19.01 -13.85 7.41
N GLU A 958 19.91 -13.71 6.42
CA GLU A 958 20.26 -14.74 5.44
C GLU A 958 21.08 -15.91 6.02
N SER A 959 21.93 -15.64 7.02
CA SER A 959 22.86 -16.62 7.57
C SER A 959 22.54 -16.99 9.01
N GLU A 960 22.76 -18.28 9.35
CA GLU A 960 22.56 -18.78 10.71
C GLU A 960 23.50 -18.10 11.71
N GLN A 961 24.71 -17.73 11.26
CA GLN A 961 25.66 -16.97 12.06
C GLN A 961 25.11 -15.58 12.42
N LEU A 962 24.54 -14.84 11.46
CA LEU A 962 23.94 -13.53 11.73
C LEU A 962 22.73 -13.63 12.67
N ARG A 963 21.94 -14.69 12.56
CA ARG A 963 20.83 -14.96 13.49
C ARG A 963 21.32 -15.22 14.90
N GLN A 964 22.41 -15.98 15.07
CA GLN A 964 23.02 -16.23 16.38
C GLN A 964 23.58 -14.93 16.96
N GLU A 965 24.32 -14.15 16.18
CA GLU A 965 24.84 -12.84 16.59
C GLU A 965 23.73 -11.89 17.04
N PHE A 966 22.62 -11.79 16.28
CA PHE A 966 21.49 -10.96 16.67
C PHE A 966 20.80 -11.47 17.94
N ASN A 967 20.66 -12.79 18.09
CA ASN A 967 20.09 -13.39 19.31
C ASN A 967 20.97 -13.15 20.55
N ASP A 968 22.29 -13.15 20.40
CA ASP A 968 23.21 -12.80 21.49
C ASP A 968 23.08 -11.32 21.86
N LYS A 969 22.96 -10.41 20.87
CA LYS A 969 22.64 -9.00 21.13
C LYS A 969 21.32 -8.81 21.87
N LEU A 970 20.27 -9.53 21.47
CA LEU A 970 18.96 -9.48 22.12
C LEU A 970 19.01 -9.89 23.60
N ARG A 971 19.94 -10.77 23.99
CA ARG A 971 20.14 -11.16 25.40
C ARG A 971 20.71 -10.01 26.22
N HIS A 972 21.59 -9.20 25.65
CA HIS A 972 22.16 -8.02 26.31
C HIS A 972 21.18 -6.86 26.43
N TRP A 973 20.16 -6.79 25.57
CA TRP A 973 19.16 -5.72 25.61
C TRP A 973 18.24 -5.75 26.84
N ASN A 974 18.26 -6.82 27.65
CA ASN A 974 17.46 -6.95 28.87
C ASN A 974 15.97 -6.59 28.66
N LEU A 975 15.35 -7.22 27.65
CA LEU A 975 13.97 -6.97 27.27
C LEU A 975 13.01 -7.34 28.42
N THR A 976 12.05 -6.45 28.67
CA THR A 976 11.16 -6.57 29.85
C THR A 976 10.14 -7.69 29.67
N ASP A 977 10.07 -8.58 30.67
CA ASP A 977 9.20 -9.76 30.67
C ASP A 977 9.45 -10.67 29.43
N TRP A 978 10.68 -10.73 28.92
CA TRP A 978 11.02 -11.49 27.72
C TRP A 978 11.42 -12.93 28.07
N GLU A 979 10.47 -13.86 27.93
CA GLU A 979 10.76 -15.29 28.03
C GLU A 979 11.33 -15.80 26.71
N THR A 980 12.61 -16.16 26.72
CA THR A 980 13.26 -16.95 25.66
C THR A 980 12.68 -18.36 25.71
N LYS A 981 12.05 -18.80 24.62
CA LYS A 981 11.68 -20.20 24.43
C LYS A 981 12.85 -20.97 23.83
#